data_AF-A0A3C1K6F4-F1
#
_entry.id   AF-A0A3C1K6F4-F1
#
_cell.length_a   1.000
_cell.length_b   1.000
_cell.length_c   1.000
_cell.angle_alpha   90.00
_cell.angle_beta   90.00
_cell.angle_gamma   90.00
#
_symmetry.space_group_name_H-M   'P 1'
#
loop_
_entity.id
_entity.type
_entity.pdbx_description
1 polymer ?
#
loop_
_entity_poly.entity_id
_entity_poly.type
_entity_poly.pdbx_seq_one_letter_code
_entity_poly.pdbx_strand_id
1 'polypeptide(L)'
;MKRKAISIILLFGMIISILSSCTKKNEDDDISELNFEVTLGETVFKADKLNAQVSGEEIAVFTRDYKDKDGNILLTIGGTHTDRAVYRVKYSKDEDSSSFTILSVDSSGNEKANTPIPVNGFTISIPLTKVNDLRIKENQDIAVNGYDQIADEYERFDLGTLIPEDKTLTRRVSYINPVAGVTDQPCITLITEDYKKEVSLPTGAVAVIVQVLSTDNYRIVSIQDGGNIPIGSNAIIFVGDYNALYAKLFYKGEDKLYISRINKVSDYSDISAIVIDEEVHKVGDEKTNLASVNESGIYLYNSYFNSLVTPSREIDFYDIVIVNDTVAYKGEKNKRIMIPSNEGVVASFVGNISSLAESLTLGDKVSTVLVKTRALPDKYLSVGGKIFAIIALNSSLTNENSCVLYTSEFGETTGTDDKGTEIIISGNAVQSVEVAKGNAIIPKDGYVLSIHNSNNMNKKAGQVVTSENVILSLAGSVYNLTDLKYNNVNAVRLTDMLILYKNKASTDTNQYGFEIIVNADGKIIGGSNKGNSQIPIGGYVLSGHGVSETALMEVFTSGANVILNEKTKTVTFLTTPMLNVENALQAYESAKTLLEKAKKEYYDIDYNKIGASLDEVSDLAEQTTAAIESSDYPRAIELSVTITEKINKLQYSMISSSAVENRAAWYRSNDKSDNEVKAAIEKAAALNINTIYLETWYNGMVTGYSDNELIKHHTKANGDFDALEAFCRIGHEYGIEIHAWVENFFIGTIEGAASNADALVNKTSGKHLLDSQGNNFNTTEYGNYVFLNPYNKSNRALVLSVYEEIIEKYDIDGIHLDYIRFPEYNMQKYDYGYNDDIIAGFQKAYKTNADPRTLIAGTAMHDNWCKFREEIINSWVKEVYNLVMNIKPNLWISCATYPNAETAPKIIFQNFSNWVEHGWIDEVFSMSYGADNSIVKENVRLYESIITDKTFYSTGLSAFGKTTQIDFAYQIDLVRGVGADGSAIFSLGSITQDNYWNAMQSGAYAVKSVQVYMLSKTISAGMSDILRKLDLVYGYNGKIKYDDLIRPLINDIKTKADAFDLENADIKQKLTYVTGAIDDLNNIISIIESNTTDSDDQVLKNALVREFNKLIEYMKQSQNRLKVRQ
;
A
#
# COMPACT_ATOMS: atom_id res chain seq x y z
N MET A 1 -60.15 47.68 27.71
CA MET A 1 -61.43 48.28 27.24
C MET A 1 -61.86 47.59 25.94
N LYS A 2 -63.18 47.37 25.74
CA LYS A 2 -63.92 47.14 24.46
C LYS A 2 -63.20 46.34 23.33
N ARG A 3 -63.63 45.10 23.03
CA ARG A 3 -64.67 44.71 22.02
C ARG A 3 -64.21 44.95 20.56
N LYS A 4 -64.43 44.07 19.57
CA LYS A 4 -65.37 42.92 19.44
C LYS A 4 -65.06 42.09 18.16
N ALA A 5 -65.40 40.79 18.18
CA ALA A 5 -66.02 39.97 17.10
C ALA A 5 -65.28 39.81 15.74
N ILE A 6 -65.36 38.71 14.97
CA ILE A 6 -66.27 37.55 14.87
C ILE A 6 -65.49 36.45 14.08
N SER A 7 -65.68 35.11 14.14
CA SER A 7 -66.52 34.20 14.94
C SER A 7 -66.06 32.71 14.81
N ILE A 8 -66.62 31.82 15.64
CA ILE A 8 -67.09 30.41 15.38
C ILE A 8 -66.23 29.54 14.41
N ILE A 9 -65.63 28.40 14.80
CA ILE A 9 -66.13 27.25 15.59
C ILE A 9 -65.14 26.83 16.69
N LEU A 10 -65.64 26.33 17.84
CA LEU A 10 -64.86 25.80 18.97
C LEU A 10 -65.66 24.68 19.67
N LEU A 11 -64.96 23.77 20.38
CA LEU A 11 -65.44 22.56 21.09
C LEU A 11 -65.79 21.34 20.21
N PHE A 12 -64.80 20.48 19.95
CA PHE A 12 -64.53 19.28 20.77
C PHE A 12 -63.12 18.77 20.41
N GLY A 13 -62.23 18.60 21.40
CA GLY A 13 -60.79 18.43 21.15
C GLY A 13 -60.02 17.84 22.32
N MET A 14 -60.54 16.77 22.92
CA MET A 14 -59.82 15.88 23.83
C MET A 14 -60.36 14.46 23.63
N ILE A 15 -59.45 13.47 23.67
CA ILE A 15 -59.69 12.02 23.51
C ILE A 15 -60.11 11.62 22.08
N ILE A 16 -59.13 11.16 21.30
CA ILE A 16 -59.09 9.86 20.58
C ILE A 16 -57.62 9.62 20.24
N SER A 17 -57.00 8.67 20.95
CA SER A 17 -55.65 8.15 20.65
C SER A 17 -55.57 6.69 21.11
N ILE A 18 -56.58 5.92 20.69
CA ILE A 18 -56.77 4.46 20.67
C ILE A 18 -57.91 4.27 19.65
N LEU A 19 -57.88 3.18 18.86
CA LEU A 19 -58.72 2.90 17.67
C LEU A 19 -58.23 3.52 16.35
N SER A 20 -57.19 2.91 15.78
CA SER A 20 -57.02 2.79 14.32
C SER A 20 -56.44 1.42 13.96
N SER A 21 -57.15 0.37 14.37
CA SER A 21 -57.22 -0.92 13.66
C SER A 21 -58.43 -1.71 14.18
N CYS A 22 -59.62 -1.21 13.81
CA CYS A 22 -60.91 -1.90 14.03
C CYS A 22 -61.98 -1.38 13.06
N THR A 23 -61.59 -1.13 11.81
CA THR A 23 -62.57 -1.14 10.71
C THR A 23 -62.97 -2.58 10.46
N LYS A 24 -64.09 -3.01 11.05
CA LYS A 24 -64.87 -4.10 10.46
C LYS A 24 -65.18 -3.69 9.02
N LYS A 25 -64.58 -4.35 8.04
CA LYS A 25 -65.25 -4.50 6.74
C LYS A 25 -66.58 -5.21 7.03
N ASN A 26 -67.68 -4.64 6.56
CA ASN A 26 -68.94 -5.38 6.52
C ASN A 26 -68.79 -6.51 5.49
N GLU A 27 -69.47 -7.62 5.70
CA GLU A 27 -69.40 -8.82 4.83
C GLU A 27 -70.22 -8.71 3.53
N ASP A 28 -70.77 -7.52 3.21
CA ASP A 28 -71.65 -7.28 2.06
C ASP A 28 -71.32 -5.93 1.37
N ASP A 29 -70.14 -5.81 0.78
CA ASP A 29 -69.81 -4.76 -0.20
C ASP A 29 -69.19 -5.40 -1.46
N ASP A 30 -69.54 -4.87 -2.63
CA ASP A 30 -69.33 -5.46 -3.97
C ASP A 30 -67.93 -6.04 -4.24
N ILE A 31 -67.90 -7.17 -4.96
CA ILE A 31 -66.69 -7.82 -5.46
C ILE A 31 -66.02 -6.90 -6.49
N SER A 32 -65.01 -6.13 -6.05
CA SER A 32 -63.91 -5.74 -6.95
C SER A 32 -63.24 -7.03 -7.42
N GLU A 33 -63.17 -7.27 -8.73
CA GLU A 33 -62.61 -8.52 -9.28
C GLU A 33 -61.25 -8.86 -8.63
N LEU A 34 -61.13 -10.09 -8.12
CA LEU A 34 -59.88 -10.62 -7.58
C LEU A 34 -58.84 -10.67 -8.72
N ASN A 35 -57.92 -9.71 -8.72
CA ASN A 35 -56.93 -9.56 -9.78
C ASN A 35 -55.67 -10.41 -9.50
N PHE A 36 -55.87 -11.70 -9.25
CA PHE A 36 -54.81 -12.66 -8.98
C PHE A 36 -54.77 -13.75 -10.05
N GLU A 37 -53.61 -13.91 -10.69
CA GLU A 37 -53.42 -14.83 -11.80
C GLU A 37 -52.17 -15.68 -11.61
N VAL A 38 -52.25 -16.97 -11.93
CA VAL A 38 -51.15 -17.93 -11.86
C VAL A 38 -50.96 -18.58 -13.22
N THR A 39 -49.75 -18.50 -13.77
CA THR A 39 -49.39 -19.16 -15.04
C THR A 39 -48.77 -20.52 -14.75
N LEU A 40 -49.47 -21.59 -15.11
CA LEU A 40 -48.99 -22.96 -14.98
C LEU A 40 -48.74 -23.53 -16.39
N GLY A 41 -47.46 -23.72 -16.74
CA GLY A 41 -47.07 -24.06 -18.10
C GLY A 41 -47.30 -22.87 -19.03
N GLU A 42 -48.12 -23.04 -20.07
CA GLU A 42 -48.54 -21.97 -20.99
C GLU A 42 -49.96 -21.43 -20.69
N THR A 43 -50.60 -21.92 -19.62
CA THR A 43 -51.99 -21.58 -19.28
C THR A 43 -52.07 -20.64 -18.08
N VAL A 44 -52.81 -19.54 -18.23
CA VAL A 44 -53.08 -18.57 -17.15
C VAL A 44 -54.40 -18.92 -16.45
N PHE A 45 -54.36 -19.00 -15.12
CA PHE A 45 -55.51 -19.24 -14.26
C PHE A 45 -55.78 -18.02 -13.39
N LYS A 46 -56.93 -17.37 -13.57
CA LYS A 46 -57.44 -16.33 -12.68
C LYS A 46 -58.17 -16.96 -11.49
N ALA A 47 -57.97 -16.44 -10.29
CA ALA A 47 -58.68 -16.92 -9.10
C ALA A 47 -60.06 -16.28 -8.98
N ASP A 48 -61.08 -17.08 -8.68
CA ASP A 48 -62.46 -16.62 -8.42
C ASP A 48 -62.66 -16.27 -6.93
N LYS A 49 -61.88 -16.91 -6.04
CA LYS A 49 -62.01 -16.80 -4.58
C LYS A 49 -60.65 -16.70 -3.88
N LEU A 50 -60.60 -15.91 -2.82
CA LEU A 50 -59.50 -15.83 -1.86
C LEU A 50 -60.00 -16.30 -0.49
N ASN A 51 -59.26 -17.20 0.17
CA ASN A 51 -59.51 -17.62 1.56
C ASN A 51 -60.97 -18.04 1.84
N ALA A 52 -61.57 -18.78 0.90
CA ALA A 52 -62.97 -19.23 0.98
C ALA A 52 -63.15 -20.63 0.38
N GLN A 53 -64.17 -21.36 0.84
CA GLN A 53 -64.49 -22.68 0.29
C GLN A 53 -64.99 -22.61 -1.17
N VAL A 54 -64.58 -23.62 -1.94
CA VAL A 54 -64.87 -23.77 -3.37
C VAL A 54 -65.96 -24.79 -3.64
N SER A 55 -66.68 -24.60 -4.74
CA SER A 55 -67.62 -25.57 -5.29
C SER A 55 -67.61 -25.54 -6.82
N GLY A 56 -67.68 -26.71 -7.46
CA GLY A 56 -67.71 -26.81 -8.91
C GLY A 56 -66.48 -26.21 -9.60
N GLU A 57 -66.71 -25.42 -10.65
CA GLU A 57 -65.66 -24.92 -11.56
C GLU A 57 -64.88 -23.71 -11.05
N GLU A 58 -65.23 -23.13 -9.89
CA GLU A 58 -64.50 -22.02 -9.25
C GLU A 58 -63.04 -22.39 -8.98
N ILE A 59 -62.12 -21.42 -8.98
CA ILE A 59 -60.72 -21.55 -8.55
C ILE A 59 -60.52 -20.72 -7.28
N ALA A 60 -59.95 -21.31 -6.23
CA ALA A 60 -59.56 -20.57 -5.03
C ALA A 60 -58.08 -20.60 -4.75
N VAL A 61 -57.63 -19.52 -4.13
CA VAL A 61 -56.31 -19.33 -3.58
C VAL A 61 -56.44 -19.16 -2.07
N PHE A 62 -55.58 -19.86 -1.34
CA PHE A 62 -55.52 -19.85 0.11
C PHE A 62 -54.16 -19.28 0.54
N THR A 63 -54.19 -18.21 1.33
CA THR A 63 -53.03 -17.53 1.91
C THR A 63 -53.05 -17.69 3.43
N ARG A 64 -52.01 -17.18 4.10
CA ARG A 64 -51.78 -17.34 5.54
C ARG A 64 -52.95 -16.90 6.43
N ASP A 65 -53.74 -15.95 5.95
CA ASP A 65 -54.84 -15.31 6.67
C ASP A 65 -56.17 -16.06 6.59
N TYR A 66 -56.20 -17.25 5.99
CA TYR A 66 -57.40 -18.06 5.90
C TYR A 66 -57.96 -18.41 7.28
N LYS A 67 -59.26 -18.20 7.46
CA LYS A 67 -60.00 -18.43 8.70
C LYS A 67 -61.29 -19.19 8.42
N ASP A 68 -61.76 -19.92 9.41
CA ASP A 68 -63.12 -20.45 9.40
C ASP A 68 -64.16 -19.35 9.72
N LYS A 69 -65.43 -19.71 9.56
CA LYS A 69 -66.60 -18.88 9.86
C LYS A 69 -66.70 -18.38 11.31
N ASP A 70 -65.99 -19.03 12.24
CA ASP A 70 -65.99 -18.69 13.67
C ASP A 70 -64.76 -17.82 14.02
N GLY A 71 -63.92 -17.49 13.01
CA GLY A 71 -62.75 -16.63 13.10
C GLY A 71 -61.44 -17.35 13.39
N ASN A 72 -61.44 -18.69 13.52
CA ASN A 72 -60.24 -19.45 13.83
C ASN A 72 -59.33 -19.58 12.61
N ILE A 73 -58.03 -19.45 12.81
CA ILE A 73 -57.01 -19.57 11.75
C ILE A 73 -56.98 -21.02 11.21
N LEU A 74 -57.00 -21.15 9.87
CA LEU A 74 -56.88 -22.41 9.16
C LEU A 74 -55.52 -22.49 8.46
N LEU A 75 -54.67 -23.42 8.91
CA LEU A 75 -53.33 -23.64 8.35
C LEU A 75 -53.33 -24.60 7.14
N THR A 76 -54.50 -25.14 6.79
CA THR A 76 -54.74 -26.01 5.64
C THR A 76 -55.99 -25.53 4.90
N ILE A 77 -56.16 -25.94 3.63
CA ILE A 77 -57.23 -25.41 2.77
C ILE A 77 -58.66 -25.81 3.18
N GLY A 78 -58.82 -26.83 4.03
CA GLY A 78 -60.12 -27.28 4.55
C GLY A 78 -61.05 -27.82 3.46
N GLY A 79 -62.36 -27.87 3.72
CA GLY A 79 -63.36 -28.19 2.69
C GLY A 79 -63.29 -29.62 2.11
N THR A 80 -63.55 -29.75 0.80
CA THR A 80 -63.55 -31.01 0.04
C THR A 80 -62.91 -30.77 -1.32
N HIS A 81 -61.86 -31.52 -1.66
CA HIS A 81 -60.97 -31.26 -2.79
C HIS A 81 -60.62 -32.54 -3.60
N THR A 82 -61.49 -33.55 -3.57
CA THR A 82 -61.30 -34.84 -4.26
C THR A 82 -61.31 -34.73 -5.80
N ASP A 83 -62.07 -33.81 -6.36
CA ASP A 83 -62.19 -33.53 -7.80
C ASP A 83 -61.23 -32.41 -8.30
N ARG A 84 -60.23 -32.06 -7.48
CA ARG A 84 -59.39 -30.87 -7.65
C ARG A 84 -57.90 -31.20 -7.62
N ALA A 85 -57.12 -30.51 -8.46
CA ALA A 85 -55.69 -30.42 -8.29
C ALA A 85 -55.33 -29.28 -7.34
N VAL A 86 -54.33 -29.50 -6.50
CA VAL A 86 -53.84 -28.52 -5.52
C VAL A 86 -52.34 -28.33 -5.72
N TYR A 87 -51.93 -27.06 -5.85
CA TYR A 87 -50.54 -26.65 -6.01
C TYR A 87 -50.15 -25.77 -4.82
N ARG A 88 -49.13 -26.19 -4.05
CA ARG A 88 -48.50 -25.32 -3.04
C ARG A 88 -47.42 -24.51 -3.74
N VAL A 89 -47.42 -23.20 -3.57
CA VAL A 89 -46.48 -22.27 -4.21
C VAL A 89 -45.74 -21.49 -3.12
N LYS A 90 -44.40 -21.53 -3.16
CA LYS A 90 -43.54 -20.68 -2.33
C LYS A 90 -43.33 -19.34 -3.01
N TYR A 91 -43.45 -18.26 -2.25
CA TYR A 91 -42.91 -16.96 -2.61
C TYR A 91 -41.50 -16.80 -2.01
N SER A 92 -40.53 -16.38 -2.84
CA SER A 92 -39.19 -16.01 -2.40
C SER A 92 -38.89 -14.58 -2.88
N LYS A 93 -38.32 -13.75 -2.00
CA LYS A 93 -37.92 -12.38 -2.32
C LYS A 93 -36.49 -12.15 -1.85
N ASP A 94 -35.61 -11.88 -2.81
CA ASP A 94 -34.27 -11.35 -2.62
C ASP A 94 -34.26 -9.85 -3.03
N GLU A 95 -33.11 -9.18 -2.99
CA GLU A 95 -33.03 -7.73 -3.22
C GLU A 95 -33.39 -7.28 -4.64
N ASP A 96 -32.88 -7.99 -5.65
CA ASP A 96 -33.03 -7.63 -7.06
C ASP A 96 -34.15 -8.40 -7.78
N SER A 97 -34.78 -9.39 -7.11
CA SER A 97 -35.76 -10.27 -7.73
C SER A 97 -36.69 -10.95 -6.72
N SER A 98 -37.94 -11.15 -7.13
CA SER A 98 -38.86 -12.09 -6.50
C SER A 98 -39.19 -13.26 -7.43
N SER A 99 -39.53 -14.41 -6.85
CA SER A 99 -39.84 -15.64 -7.58
C SER A 99 -40.94 -16.44 -6.90
N PHE A 100 -41.69 -17.19 -7.71
CA PHE A 100 -42.73 -18.11 -7.28
C PHE A 100 -42.38 -19.51 -7.76
N THR A 101 -42.26 -20.46 -6.84
CA THR A 101 -41.80 -21.82 -7.13
C THR A 101 -42.79 -22.84 -6.59
N ILE A 102 -43.14 -23.85 -7.39
CA ILE A 102 -44.00 -24.97 -6.96
C ILE A 102 -43.30 -25.77 -5.86
N LEU A 103 -43.88 -25.82 -4.66
CA LEU A 103 -43.43 -26.66 -3.55
C LEU A 103 -43.88 -28.10 -3.70
N SER A 104 -45.17 -28.31 -4.03
CA SER A 104 -45.75 -29.64 -4.22
C SER A 104 -46.96 -29.61 -5.13
N VAL A 105 -47.22 -30.72 -5.81
CA VAL A 105 -48.38 -30.92 -6.70
C VAL A 105 -49.16 -32.16 -6.24
N ASP A 106 -50.45 -32.00 -5.94
CA ASP A 106 -51.36 -33.13 -5.75
C ASP A 106 -52.56 -33.02 -6.69
N SER A 107 -52.56 -33.87 -7.72
CA SER A 107 -53.67 -34.04 -8.68
C SER A 107 -54.32 -35.44 -8.55
N SER A 108 -54.14 -36.12 -7.42
CA SER A 108 -54.75 -37.42 -7.15
C SER A 108 -56.26 -37.28 -6.88
N GLY A 109 -57.01 -38.39 -6.91
CA GLY A 109 -58.43 -38.39 -6.50
C GLY A 109 -58.65 -38.37 -4.98
N ASN A 110 -57.60 -38.23 -4.17
CA ASN A 110 -57.68 -38.23 -2.72
C ASN A 110 -58.22 -36.89 -2.19
N GLU A 111 -58.69 -36.89 -0.94
CA GLU A 111 -59.05 -35.65 -0.23
C GLU A 111 -57.80 -34.84 0.14
N LYS A 112 -57.84 -33.53 -0.11
CA LYS A 112 -56.73 -32.57 0.04
C LYS A 112 -57.02 -31.44 1.02
N ALA A 113 -58.13 -31.51 1.77
CA ALA A 113 -58.47 -30.56 2.83
C ALA A 113 -57.34 -30.30 3.86
N ASN A 114 -56.46 -31.28 4.06
CA ASN A 114 -55.30 -31.20 4.96
C ASN A 114 -54.02 -30.63 4.29
N THR A 115 -54.07 -30.20 3.02
CA THR A 115 -52.89 -29.62 2.35
C THR A 115 -52.48 -28.30 3.03
N PRO A 116 -51.23 -28.19 3.54
CA PRO A 116 -50.79 -27.00 4.25
C PRO A 116 -50.68 -25.77 3.36
N ILE A 117 -51.01 -24.60 3.91
CA ILE A 117 -50.79 -23.31 3.27
C ILE A 117 -49.36 -22.84 3.59
N PRO A 118 -48.52 -22.53 2.58
CA PRO A 118 -47.18 -21.99 2.78
C PRO A 118 -47.17 -20.67 3.56
N VAL A 119 -46.16 -20.48 4.41
CA VAL A 119 -46.01 -19.27 5.25
C VAL A 119 -45.62 -18.04 4.43
N ASN A 120 -44.77 -18.25 3.42
CA ASN A 120 -44.47 -17.29 2.35
C ASN A 120 -44.95 -17.91 1.03
N GLY A 121 -46.08 -17.43 0.52
CA GLY A 121 -46.72 -17.95 -0.70
C GLY A 121 -48.18 -18.30 -0.47
N PHE A 122 -48.68 -19.28 -1.23
CA PHE A 122 -50.10 -19.62 -1.28
C PHE A 122 -50.32 -21.07 -1.71
N THR A 123 -51.54 -21.56 -1.50
CA THR A 123 -52.03 -22.82 -2.07
C THR A 123 -53.17 -22.52 -3.02
N ILE A 124 -53.07 -22.94 -4.30
CA ILE A 124 -54.14 -22.78 -5.30
C ILE A 124 -54.82 -24.12 -5.58
N SER A 125 -56.15 -24.10 -5.66
CA SER A 125 -57.00 -25.27 -5.86
C SER A 125 -57.84 -25.11 -7.12
N ILE A 126 -57.57 -25.95 -8.13
CA ILE A 126 -58.11 -25.86 -9.50
C ILE A 126 -58.89 -27.15 -9.81
N PRO A 127 -60.06 -27.10 -10.49
CA PRO A 127 -60.75 -28.32 -10.93
C PRO A 127 -59.85 -29.22 -11.79
N LEU A 128 -59.88 -30.55 -11.59
CA LEU A 128 -59.06 -31.49 -12.39
C LEU A 128 -59.33 -31.34 -13.90
N THR A 129 -60.60 -31.08 -14.26
CA THR A 129 -61.07 -30.79 -15.63
C THR A 129 -60.27 -29.70 -16.34
N LYS A 130 -59.74 -28.71 -15.61
CA LYS A 130 -58.98 -27.58 -16.15
C LYS A 130 -57.47 -27.80 -16.23
N VAL A 131 -56.93 -28.90 -15.69
CA VAL A 131 -55.47 -29.14 -15.60
C VAL A 131 -54.99 -30.50 -16.11
N ASN A 132 -55.89 -31.37 -16.61
CA ASN A 132 -55.57 -32.74 -17.01
C ASN A 132 -54.38 -32.90 -17.99
N ASP A 133 -54.12 -31.89 -18.84
CA ASP A 133 -53.02 -31.91 -19.82
C ASP A 133 -51.73 -31.20 -19.33
N LEU A 134 -51.75 -30.55 -18.16
CA LEU A 134 -50.61 -29.79 -17.63
C LEU A 134 -49.60 -30.66 -16.88
N ARG A 135 -48.33 -30.57 -17.30
CA ARG A 135 -47.19 -31.30 -16.69
C ARG A 135 -46.34 -30.39 -15.80
N ILE A 136 -46.92 -29.97 -14.68
CA ILE A 136 -46.23 -29.16 -13.66
C ILE A 136 -45.42 -30.07 -12.73
N LYS A 137 -44.23 -29.60 -12.30
CA LYS A 137 -43.35 -30.33 -11.38
C LYS A 137 -43.02 -29.51 -10.13
N GLU A 138 -42.61 -30.19 -9.07
CA GLU A 138 -41.99 -29.56 -7.90
C GLU A 138 -40.67 -28.89 -8.29
N ASN A 139 -40.34 -27.78 -7.62
CA ASN A 139 -39.21 -26.90 -7.92
C ASN A 139 -39.26 -26.23 -9.31
N GLN A 140 -40.43 -26.17 -9.93
CA GLN A 140 -40.66 -25.39 -11.14
C GLN A 140 -41.03 -23.95 -10.79
N ASP A 141 -40.33 -22.97 -11.37
CA ASP A 141 -40.71 -21.56 -11.28
C ASP A 141 -41.91 -21.23 -12.18
N ILE A 142 -42.76 -20.33 -11.71
CA ILE A 142 -44.01 -19.92 -12.36
C ILE A 142 -44.18 -18.40 -12.32
N ALA A 143 -44.96 -17.85 -13.25
CA ALA A 143 -45.36 -16.45 -13.21
C ALA A 143 -46.64 -16.29 -12.39
N VAL A 144 -46.65 -15.32 -11.48
CA VAL A 144 -47.81 -14.95 -10.65
C VAL A 144 -48.01 -13.45 -10.73
N ASN A 145 -49.25 -13.00 -10.88
CA ASN A 145 -49.64 -11.60 -10.92
C ASN A 145 -50.61 -11.30 -9.76
N GLY A 146 -50.51 -10.11 -9.17
CA GLY A 146 -51.39 -9.66 -8.09
C GLY A 146 -51.12 -10.25 -6.69
N TYR A 147 -50.01 -10.96 -6.46
CA TYR A 147 -49.72 -11.58 -5.15
C TYR A 147 -49.64 -10.55 -4.00
N ASP A 148 -49.04 -9.39 -4.24
CA ASP A 148 -48.93 -8.30 -3.26
C ASP A 148 -50.30 -7.66 -2.88
N GLN A 149 -51.42 -8.15 -3.45
CA GLN A 149 -52.79 -7.73 -3.09
C GLN A 149 -53.50 -8.73 -2.16
N ILE A 150 -52.93 -9.92 -1.94
CA ILE A 150 -53.58 -11.03 -1.22
C ILE A 150 -52.77 -11.58 -0.04
N ALA A 151 -51.56 -11.07 0.18
CA ALA A 151 -50.65 -11.49 1.24
C ALA A 151 -49.68 -10.36 1.61
N ASP A 152 -50.03 -9.58 2.64
CA ASP A 152 -49.24 -8.41 3.08
C ASP A 152 -47.99 -8.79 3.90
N GLU A 153 -47.95 -10.00 4.48
CA GLU A 153 -46.93 -10.39 5.46
C GLU A 153 -45.92 -11.42 4.92
N TYR A 154 -44.63 -11.06 4.87
CA TYR A 154 -43.51 -11.91 4.43
C TYR A 154 -42.52 -12.21 5.58
N GLU A 155 -42.24 -13.48 5.85
CA GLU A 155 -41.19 -13.87 6.79
C GLU A 155 -39.79 -13.80 6.14
N ARG A 156 -38.90 -13.01 6.75
CA ARG A 156 -37.49 -12.82 6.36
C ARG A 156 -36.64 -14.07 6.63
N PHE A 157 -36.73 -15.05 5.74
CA PHE A 157 -35.93 -16.29 5.78
C PHE A 157 -34.43 -16.08 5.46
N ASP A 158 -34.00 -14.87 5.09
CA ASP A 158 -32.60 -14.47 4.95
C ASP A 158 -31.87 -14.23 6.30
N LEU A 159 -32.64 -14.21 7.39
CA LEU A 159 -32.22 -14.19 8.79
C LEU A 159 -32.28 -15.60 9.40
N GLY A 160 -32.18 -15.70 10.73
CA GLY A 160 -32.27 -16.99 11.42
C GLY A 160 -33.60 -17.70 11.18
N THR A 161 -33.52 -18.94 10.74
CA THR A 161 -34.67 -19.65 10.15
C THR A 161 -34.69 -21.11 10.57
N LEU A 162 -35.80 -21.51 11.18
CA LEU A 162 -36.15 -22.87 11.59
C LEU A 162 -36.65 -23.67 10.38
N ILE A 163 -35.96 -24.75 10.06
CA ILE A 163 -36.19 -25.61 8.90
C ILE A 163 -36.42 -27.05 9.39
N PRO A 164 -37.63 -27.61 9.27
CA PRO A 164 -37.88 -29.02 9.55
C PRO A 164 -37.25 -29.93 8.48
N GLU A 165 -37.11 -31.23 8.77
CA GLU A 165 -36.47 -32.21 7.87
C GLU A 165 -37.11 -32.28 6.47
N ASP A 166 -38.42 -32.03 6.36
CA ASP A 166 -39.15 -31.97 5.08
C ASP A 166 -38.96 -30.65 4.31
N LYS A 167 -38.43 -29.61 4.97
CA LYS A 167 -38.28 -28.21 4.50
C LYS A 167 -39.59 -27.50 4.13
N THR A 168 -40.76 -28.12 4.24
CA THR A 168 -42.02 -27.55 3.72
C THR A 168 -42.77 -26.66 4.73
N LEU A 169 -42.30 -26.62 5.97
CA LEU A 169 -42.93 -25.94 7.11
C LEU A 169 -41.96 -24.94 7.80
N THR A 170 -41.08 -24.34 7.00
CA THR A 170 -40.04 -23.39 7.42
C THR A 170 -40.62 -22.13 8.09
N ARG A 171 -40.01 -21.67 9.20
CA ARG A 171 -40.39 -20.47 9.97
C ARG A 171 -39.19 -19.60 10.34
N ARG A 172 -39.39 -18.29 10.44
CA ARG A 172 -38.38 -17.35 10.97
C ARG A 172 -38.23 -17.49 12.49
N VAL A 173 -36.99 -17.42 12.99
CA VAL A 173 -36.69 -17.24 14.42
C VAL A 173 -36.36 -15.77 14.65
N SER A 174 -37.12 -15.08 15.51
CA SER A 174 -36.99 -13.64 15.75
C SER A 174 -35.94 -13.32 16.81
N TYR A 175 -35.87 -14.13 17.88
CA TYR A 175 -35.00 -13.90 19.03
C TYR A 175 -34.23 -15.16 19.45
N ILE A 176 -33.04 -14.98 20.00
CA ILE A 176 -32.27 -16.01 20.70
C ILE A 176 -31.92 -15.48 22.09
N ASN A 177 -32.18 -16.23 23.15
CA ASN A 177 -31.80 -15.85 24.53
C ASN A 177 -32.11 -14.38 24.90
N PRO A 178 -33.32 -13.84 24.62
CA PRO A 178 -33.56 -12.39 24.60
C PRO A 178 -33.27 -11.71 25.95
N VAL A 179 -32.50 -10.62 25.96
CA VAL A 179 -32.06 -9.95 27.20
C VAL A 179 -33.26 -9.52 28.06
N ALA A 180 -34.28 -8.95 27.41
CA ALA A 180 -35.53 -8.46 28.01
C ALA A 180 -36.53 -9.56 28.44
N GLY A 181 -36.25 -10.83 28.15
CA GLY A 181 -37.22 -11.93 28.33
C GLY A 181 -37.97 -12.27 27.04
N VAL A 182 -38.76 -13.34 27.08
CA VAL A 182 -39.64 -13.71 25.97
C VAL A 182 -40.80 -12.72 25.91
N THR A 183 -41.03 -12.12 24.75
CA THR A 183 -42.11 -11.16 24.53
C THR A 183 -43.47 -11.85 24.41
N ASP A 184 -44.55 -11.16 24.79
CA ASP A 184 -45.94 -11.56 24.52
C ASP A 184 -46.38 -11.29 23.06
N GLN A 185 -45.55 -10.58 22.26
CA GLN A 185 -45.86 -10.29 20.86
C GLN A 185 -45.71 -11.54 19.97
N PRO A 186 -46.49 -11.68 18.87
CA PRO A 186 -46.43 -12.87 18.02
C PRO A 186 -45.06 -13.06 17.33
N CYS A 187 -44.23 -13.95 17.88
CA CYS A 187 -42.91 -14.28 17.33
C CYS A 187 -42.49 -15.73 17.65
N ILE A 188 -41.30 -16.10 17.20
CA ILE A 188 -40.65 -17.37 17.56
C ILE A 188 -39.29 -17.05 18.21
N THR A 189 -39.06 -17.63 19.38
CA THR A 189 -37.87 -17.38 20.21
C THR A 189 -37.14 -18.67 20.52
N LEU A 190 -35.84 -18.72 20.23
CA LEU A 190 -34.96 -19.81 20.66
C LEU A 190 -34.41 -19.51 22.06
N ILE A 191 -34.69 -20.38 23.01
CA ILE A 191 -34.01 -20.45 24.30
C ILE A 191 -33.00 -21.59 24.22
N THR A 192 -31.77 -21.30 24.61
CA THR A 192 -30.69 -22.29 24.71
C THR A 192 -30.30 -22.53 26.16
N GLU A 193 -29.56 -23.61 26.40
CA GLU A 193 -28.97 -23.90 27.72
C GLU A 193 -28.07 -22.78 28.27
N ASP A 194 -27.62 -21.86 27.41
CA ASP A 194 -26.82 -20.69 27.77
C ASP A 194 -27.59 -19.46 28.23
N TYR A 195 -28.92 -19.47 28.19
CA TYR A 195 -29.71 -18.34 28.69
C TYR A 195 -29.62 -18.15 30.22
N LYS A 196 -29.31 -19.23 30.96
CA LYS A 196 -29.17 -19.31 32.44
C LYS A 196 -30.33 -18.73 33.28
N LYS A 197 -31.47 -18.39 32.68
CA LYS A 197 -32.71 -17.91 33.33
C LYS A 197 -33.82 -18.96 33.18
N GLU A 198 -34.73 -19.02 34.15
CA GLU A 198 -36.01 -19.73 33.99
C GLU A 198 -36.96 -18.87 33.14
N VAL A 199 -37.77 -19.49 32.28
CA VAL A 199 -38.66 -18.77 31.36
C VAL A 199 -40.11 -19.17 31.58
N SER A 200 -40.94 -18.29 32.14
CA SER A 200 -42.40 -18.44 32.11
C SER A 200 -42.91 -18.24 30.69
N LEU A 201 -43.77 -19.14 30.20
CA LEU A 201 -44.37 -19.00 28.88
C LEU A 201 -45.48 -17.94 28.87
N PRO A 202 -45.50 -17.03 27.86
CA PRO A 202 -46.63 -16.15 27.60
C PRO A 202 -47.97 -16.89 27.52
N THR A 203 -49.06 -16.19 27.80
CA THR A 203 -50.41 -16.79 27.73
C THR A 203 -50.72 -17.20 26.29
N GLY A 204 -51.05 -18.48 26.08
CA GLY A 204 -51.32 -19.05 24.76
C GLY A 204 -50.07 -19.48 23.97
N ALA A 205 -48.86 -19.21 24.46
CA ALA A 205 -47.63 -19.63 23.80
C ALA A 205 -47.34 -21.13 23.99
N VAL A 206 -46.68 -21.71 22.99
CA VAL A 206 -46.31 -23.13 22.92
C VAL A 206 -44.80 -23.27 22.89
N ALA A 207 -44.25 -24.11 23.76
CA ALA A 207 -42.83 -24.44 23.73
C ALA A 207 -42.60 -25.81 23.13
N VAL A 208 -41.75 -25.87 22.12
CA VAL A 208 -41.17 -27.10 21.57
C VAL A 208 -39.85 -27.32 22.31
N ILE A 209 -39.82 -28.27 23.25
CA ILE A 209 -38.61 -28.64 23.99
C ILE A 209 -37.74 -29.48 23.06
N VAL A 210 -36.46 -29.12 22.93
CA VAL A 210 -35.55 -29.74 21.97
C VAL A 210 -34.27 -30.25 22.61
N GLN A 211 -33.75 -31.36 22.07
CA GLN A 211 -32.41 -31.86 22.33
C GLN A 211 -31.48 -31.40 21.21
N VAL A 212 -30.35 -30.80 21.56
CA VAL A 212 -29.26 -30.48 20.61
C VAL A 212 -28.57 -31.78 20.19
N LEU A 213 -28.52 -32.05 18.89
CA LEU A 213 -27.80 -33.18 18.29
C LEU A 213 -26.40 -32.77 17.79
N SER A 214 -26.28 -31.53 17.32
CA SER A 214 -25.05 -30.80 16.96
C SER A 214 -25.40 -29.30 16.88
N THR A 215 -24.41 -28.43 16.70
CA THR A 215 -24.51 -26.95 16.84
C THR A 215 -25.82 -26.31 16.39
N ASP A 216 -26.33 -26.69 15.21
CA ASP A 216 -27.56 -26.11 14.62
C ASP A 216 -28.70 -27.15 14.44
N ASN A 217 -28.50 -28.42 14.84
CA ASN A 217 -29.45 -29.51 14.62
C ASN A 217 -30.10 -29.95 15.93
N TYR A 218 -31.42 -30.03 15.91
CA TYR A 218 -32.27 -30.26 17.06
C TYR A 218 -33.22 -31.43 16.83
N ARG A 219 -33.65 -32.08 17.91
CA ARG A 219 -34.75 -33.05 17.91
C ARG A 219 -35.81 -32.64 18.90
N ILE A 220 -37.08 -32.71 18.52
CA ILE A 220 -38.20 -32.44 19.43
C ILE A 220 -38.32 -33.56 20.45
N VAL A 221 -38.23 -33.19 21.73
CA VAL A 221 -38.41 -34.09 22.89
C VAL A 221 -39.88 -34.06 23.33
N SER A 222 -40.46 -32.87 23.45
CA SER A 222 -41.86 -32.69 23.84
C SER A 222 -42.40 -31.34 23.36
N ILE A 223 -43.72 -31.20 23.39
CA ILE A 223 -44.42 -29.94 23.11
C ILE A 223 -45.25 -29.62 24.35
N GLN A 224 -45.09 -28.41 24.88
CA GLN A 224 -45.67 -27.94 26.13
C GLN A 224 -46.53 -26.69 25.89
N ASP A 225 -47.68 -26.64 26.56
CA ASP A 225 -48.65 -25.55 26.50
C ASP A 225 -48.74 -24.89 27.88
N GLY A 226 -48.20 -23.67 28.00
CA GLY A 226 -48.07 -22.96 29.29
C GLY A 226 -47.07 -23.55 30.30
N GLY A 227 -46.89 -22.86 31.43
CA GLY A 227 -45.92 -23.22 32.47
C GLY A 227 -44.54 -22.60 32.26
N ASN A 228 -43.51 -23.17 32.90
CA ASN A 228 -42.14 -22.65 32.86
C ASN A 228 -41.19 -23.60 32.09
N ILE A 229 -40.15 -23.02 31.49
CA ILE A 229 -39.00 -23.70 30.89
C ILE A 229 -37.84 -23.64 31.91
N PRO A 230 -37.36 -24.80 32.42
CA PRO A 230 -36.28 -24.83 33.41
C PRO A 230 -34.94 -24.29 32.89
N ILE A 231 -34.14 -23.72 33.79
CA ILE A 231 -32.75 -23.30 33.54
C ILE A 231 -31.96 -24.45 32.91
N GLY A 232 -31.24 -24.17 31.81
CA GLY A 232 -30.43 -25.17 31.10
C GLY A 232 -31.18 -26.00 30.06
N SER A 233 -32.48 -25.73 29.82
CA SER A 233 -33.23 -26.36 28.73
C SER A 233 -32.97 -25.67 27.39
N ASN A 234 -33.03 -26.42 26.30
CA ASN A 234 -33.13 -25.86 24.95
C ASN A 234 -34.60 -25.96 24.50
N ALA A 235 -35.20 -24.85 24.05
CA ALA A 235 -36.62 -24.77 23.69
C ALA A 235 -36.86 -23.73 22.59
N ILE A 236 -37.81 -24.00 21.70
CA ILE A 236 -38.29 -23.05 20.70
C ILE A 236 -39.71 -22.64 21.08
N ILE A 237 -39.89 -21.37 21.43
CA ILE A 237 -41.13 -20.83 21.97
C ILE A 237 -41.87 -20.08 20.86
N PHE A 238 -43.09 -20.51 20.59
CA PHE A 238 -44.01 -19.98 19.59
C PHE A 238 -45.08 -19.14 20.29
N VAL A 239 -45.00 -17.82 20.14
CA VAL A 239 -45.90 -16.85 20.79
C VAL A 239 -46.93 -16.33 19.78
N GLY A 240 -48.17 -16.15 20.23
CA GLY A 240 -49.30 -15.69 19.41
C GLY A 240 -50.03 -16.82 18.68
N ASP A 241 -51.34 -16.63 18.47
CA ASP A 241 -52.28 -17.70 18.07
C ASP A 241 -51.85 -18.48 16.83
N TYR A 242 -51.43 -17.79 15.76
CA TYR A 242 -50.93 -18.42 14.53
C TYR A 242 -49.74 -19.33 14.83
N ASN A 243 -48.75 -18.84 15.59
CA ASN A 243 -47.50 -19.56 15.86
C ASN A 243 -47.71 -20.75 16.78
N ALA A 244 -48.51 -20.56 17.83
CA ALA A 244 -48.89 -21.61 18.77
C ALA A 244 -49.67 -22.74 18.08
N LEU A 245 -50.64 -22.39 17.22
CA LEU A 245 -51.39 -23.35 16.42
C LEU A 245 -50.48 -24.08 15.40
N TYR A 246 -49.59 -23.34 14.74
CA TYR A 246 -48.63 -23.89 13.77
C TYR A 246 -47.73 -24.94 14.40
N ALA A 247 -47.18 -24.65 15.58
CA ALA A 247 -46.34 -25.60 16.31
C ALA A 247 -47.13 -26.84 16.75
N LYS A 248 -48.33 -26.66 17.31
CA LYS A 248 -49.22 -27.76 17.75
C LYS A 248 -49.68 -28.67 16.62
N LEU A 249 -49.94 -28.13 15.43
CA LEU A 249 -50.49 -28.88 14.29
C LEU A 249 -49.40 -29.65 13.53
N PHE A 250 -48.26 -29.01 13.29
CA PHE A 250 -47.27 -29.50 12.35
C PHE A 250 -46.08 -30.22 12.99
N TYR A 251 -45.72 -29.89 14.24
CA TYR A 251 -44.57 -30.50 14.92
C TYR A 251 -44.99 -31.61 15.90
N LYS A 252 -44.14 -32.63 16.05
CA LYS A 252 -44.36 -33.83 16.87
C LYS A 252 -43.06 -34.28 17.53
N GLY A 253 -43.16 -35.11 18.57
CA GLY A 253 -41.99 -35.73 19.19
C GLY A 253 -41.18 -36.56 18.20
N GLU A 254 -39.85 -36.57 18.37
CA GLU A 254 -38.83 -37.14 17.47
C GLU A 254 -38.57 -36.42 16.13
N ASP A 255 -39.36 -35.41 15.74
CA ASP A 255 -39.08 -34.61 14.54
C ASP A 255 -37.69 -33.95 14.62
N LYS A 256 -36.98 -33.91 13.48
CA LYS A 256 -35.71 -33.18 13.37
C LYS A 256 -35.94 -31.77 12.84
N LEU A 257 -35.24 -30.82 13.47
CA LEU A 257 -35.27 -29.40 13.14
C LEU A 257 -33.83 -28.91 12.94
N TYR A 258 -33.62 -27.99 12.00
CA TYR A 258 -32.34 -27.32 11.75
C TYR A 258 -32.56 -25.80 11.82
N ILE A 259 -31.71 -25.06 12.54
CA ILE A 259 -31.78 -23.59 12.58
C ILE A 259 -30.63 -23.03 11.74
N SER A 260 -30.96 -22.62 10.52
CA SER A 260 -30.01 -21.94 9.64
C SER A 260 -29.78 -20.51 10.09
N ARG A 261 -28.57 -19.98 9.87
CA ARG A 261 -28.20 -18.57 10.10
C ARG A 261 -28.49 -18.09 11.53
N ILE A 262 -28.22 -18.95 12.53
CA ILE A 262 -28.42 -18.63 13.95
C ILE A 262 -27.65 -17.37 14.39
N ASN A 263 -26.52 -17.07 13.76
CA ASN A 263 -25.74 -15.84 13.94
C ASN A 263 -26.43 -14.56 13.39
N LYS A 264 -27.58 -14.69 12.73
CA LYS A 264 -28.48 -13.60 12.32
C LYS A 264 -29.78 -13.58 13.14
N VAL A 265 -29.74 -14.14 14.35
CA VAL A 265 -30.75 -13.94 15.39
C VAL A 265 -30.08 -13.15 16.51
N SER A 266 -30.78 -12.17 17.07
CA SER A 266 -30.27 -11.37 18.19
C SER A 266 -31.09 -11.61 19.46
N ASP A 267 -30.42 -11.38 20.57
CA ASP A 267 -30.90 -11.26 21.94
C ASP A 267 -31.49 -9.88 22.26
N TYR A 268 -31.21 -8.86 21.44
CA TYR A 268 -31.69 -7.48 21.63
C TYR A 268 -32.89 -7.12 20.74
N SER A 269 -32.88 -7.45 19.43
CA SER A 269 -33.89 -6.98 18.48
C SER A 269 -34.13 -7.94 17.33
N ASP A 270 -35.39 -8.00 16.88
CA ASP A 270 -35.85 -8.73 15.69
C ASP A 270 -35.85 -7.88 14.41
N ILE A 271 -35.50 -6.60 14.50
CA ILE A 271 -35.25 -5.70 13.36
C ILE A 271 -33.93 -4.95 13.57
N SER A 272 -33.44 -4.25 12.53
CA SER A 272 -32.21 -3.47 12.63
C SER A 272 -32.30 -2.45 13.78
N ALA A 273 -31.25 -2.39 14.60
CA ALA A 273 -31.20 -1.58 15.80
C ALA A 273 -29.75 -1.20 16.15
N ILE A 274 -29.60 -0.23 17.06
CA ILE A 274 -28.34 0.01 17.76
C ILE A 274 -28.55 -0.14 19.27
N VAL A 275 -27.50 -0.58 19.98
CA VAL A 275 -27.51 -0.73 21.44
C VAL A 275 -26.48 0.23 22.04
N ILE A 276 -26.93 1.07 22.98
CA ILE A 276 -26.12 2.05 23.70
C ILE A 276 -26.40 1.85 25.19
N ASP A 277 -25.37 1.59 26.00
CA ASP A 277 -25.49 1.38 27.46
C ASP A 277 -26.63 0.40 27.86
N GLU A 278 -26.72 -0.73 27.14
CA GLU A 278 -27.77 -1.77 27.25
C GLU A 278 -29.18 -1.36 26.75
N GLU A 279 -29.44 -0.09 26.43
CA GLU A 279 -30.70 0.36 25.82
C GLU A 279 -30.74 0.04 24.31
N VAL A 280 -31.86 -0.54 23.85
CA VAL A 280 -32.05 -0.97 22.45
C VAL A 280 -32.88 0.06 21.68
N HIS A 281 -32.25 0.73 20.72
CA HIS A 281 -32.93 1.66 19.82
C HIS A 281 -33.22 0.98 18.47
N LYS A 282 -34.47 0.52 18.30
CA LYS A 282 -34.95 -0.06 17.04
C LYS A 282 -35.02 1.01 15.93
N VAL A 283 -34.54 0.65 14.73
CA VAL A 283 -34.47 1.54 13.55
C VAL A 283 -35.30 1.00 12.39
N GLY A 284 -35.18 -0.30 12.09
CA GLY A 284 -35.90 -0.94 10.99
C GLY A 284 -35.38 -0.62 9.59
N ASP A 285 -35.93 -1.30 8.58
CA ASP A 285 -35.61 -1.05 7.17
C ASP A 285 -36.17 0.33 6.74
N GLU A 286 -37.25 0.79 7.38
CA GLU A 286 -37.94 2.06 7.13
C GLU A 286 -37.14 3.32 7.51
N LYS A 287 -36.06 3.20 8.29
CA LYS A 287 -35.11 4.29 8.62
C LYS A 287 -33.66 3.97 8.23
N THR A 288 -33.46 2.97 7.36
CA THR A 288 -32.14 2.60 6.84
C THR A 288 -31.98 3.11 5.40
N ASN A 289 -30.85 3.73 5.08
CA ASN A 289 -30.46 4.19 3.73
C ASN A 289 -31.50 5.13 3.05
N LEU A 290 -32.24 5.94 3.81
CA LEU A 290 -33.22 6.88 3.27
C LEU A 290 -32.57 8.05 2.52
N ALA A 291 -33.08 8.42 1.36
CA ALA A 291 -32.60 9.60 0.61
C ALA A 291 -32.97 10.95 1.28
N SER A 292 -33.97 10.97 2.15
CA SER A 292 -34.50 12.18 2.80
C SER A 292 -34.88 11.92 4.25
N VAL A 293 -34.51 12.82 5.15
CA VAL A 293 -34.88 12.77 6.58
C VAL A 293 -35.60 14.04 7.00
N ASN A 294 -36.80 13.87 7.55
CA ASN A 294 -37.73 14.94 7.92
C ASN A 294 -38.35 14.76 9.33
N GLU A 295 -38.03 13.68 10.04
CA GLU A 295 -38.56 13.38 11.38
C GLU A 295 -37.44 13.08 12.39
N SER A 296 -37.69 13.37 13.67
CA SER A 296 -36.77 13.00 14.75
C SER A 296 -36.63 11.48 14.89
N GLY A 297 -35.44 10.99 15.19
CA GLY A 297 -35.16 9.57 15.40
C GLY A 297 -33.73 9.19 15.05
N ILE A 298 -33.46 7.89 15.10
CA ILE A 298 -32.18 7.31 14.67
C ILE A 298 -32.37 6.73 13.27
N TYR A 299 -31.39 6.98 12.39
CA TYR A 299 -31.33 6.46 11.02
C TYR A 299 -29.98 5.78 10.78
N LEU A 300 -29.92 4.78 9.91
CA LEU A 300 -28.70 4.03 9.61
C LEU A 300 -28.29 4.19 8.15
N TYR A 301 -27.00 4.46 7.89
CA TYR A 301 -26.44 4.53 6.52
C TYR A 301 -25.24 3.61 6.39
N ASN A 302 -25.23 2.76 5.37
CA ASN A 302 -24.18 1.76 5.13
C ASN A 302 -23.80 1.69 3.65
N SER A 303 -22.87 0.79 3.31
CA SER A 303 -22.32 0.61 1.96
C SER A 303 -23.31 0.16 0.87
N TYR A 304 -24.61 0.06 1.15
CA TYR A 304 -25.68 -0.06 0.14
C TYR A 304 -26.36 1.28 -0.22
N PHE A 305 -26.07 2.37 0.49
CA PHE A 305 -26.61 3.70 0.14
C PHE A 305 -26.02 4.19 -1.20
N ASN A 306 -26.85 4.87 -2.01
CA ASN A 306 -26.47 5.34 -3.35
C ASN A 306 -25.67 6.67 -3.32
N SER A 307 -24.82 6.85 -2.31
CA SER A 307 -23.97 8.03 -2.07
C SER A 307 -22.87 7.66 -1.07
N LEU A 308 -21.69 8.26 -1.22
CA LEU A 308 -20.59 8.09 -0.25
C LEU A 308 -20.78 8.91 1.03
N VAL A 309 -21.73 9.85 1.06
CA VAL A 309 -21.99 10.76 2.18
C VAL A 309 -23.45 10.65 2.61
N THR A 310 -23.72 10.71 3.92
CA THR A 310 -25.07 10.76 4.51
C THR A 310 -25.92 11.89 3.89
N PRO A 311 -27.26 11.83 3.83
CA PRO A 311 -28.07 12.82 3.13
C PRO A 311 -28.08 14.19 3.82
N SER A 312 -28.27 15.26 3.04
CA SER A 312 -28.53 16.61 3.58
C SER A 312 -29.90 16.66 4.28
N ARG A 313 -30.02 17.47 5.34
CA ARG A 313 -31.26 17.66 6.12
C ARG A 313 -31.25 18.99 6.86
N GLU A 314 -32.43 19.55 7.13
CA GLU A 314 -32.61 20.86 7.79
C GLU A 314 -32.81 20.77 9.32
N ILE A 315 -32.96 19.56 9.85
CA ILE A 315 -33.15 19.28 11.29
C ILE A 315 -31.79 19.01 11.92
N ASP A 316 -31.56 19.53 13.14
CA ASP A 316 -30.35 19.28 13.93
C ASP A 316 -29.98 17.79 13.99
N PHE A 317 -28.71 17.45 13.81
CA PHE A 317 -28.23 16.07 13.85
C PHE A 317 -26.76 15.92 14.28
N TYR A 318 -26.43 14.71 14.72
CA TYR A 318 -25.05 14.20 14.70
C TYR A 318 -25.02 12.90 13.89
N ASP A 319 -24.00 12.75 13.06
CA ASP A 319 -23.69 11.50 12.37
C ASP A 319 -22.47 10.85 13.05
N ILE A 320 -22.57 9.57 13.40
CA ILE A 320 -21.52 8.80 14.10
C ILE A 320 -21.22 7.53 13.32
N VAL A 321 -19.96 7.31 12.96
CA VAL A 321 -19.49 6.07 12.35
C VAL A 321 -19.24 5.03 13.43
N ILE A 322 -19.82 3.84 13.23
CA ILE A 322 -19.64 2.67 14.06
C ILE A 322 -18.96 1.59 13.22
N VAL A 323 -17.84 1.07 13.71
CA VAL A 323 -17.09 -0.06 13.12
C VAL A 323 -16.73 -1.01 14.25
N ASN A 324 -16.96 -2.32 14.07
CA ASN A 324 -16.66 -3.35 15.08
C ASN A 324 -17.25 -3.03 16.48
N ASP A 325 -18.51 -2.59 16.50
CA ASP A 325 -19.25 -2.12 17.67
C ASP A 325 -18.57 -1.00 18.47
N THR A 326 -17.69 -0.21 17.83
CA THR A 326 -16.99 0.93 18.42
C THR A 326 -17.25 2.20 17.62
N VAL A 327 -17.43 3.32 18.32
CA VAL A 327 -17.47 4.66 17.73
C VAL A 327 -16.10 4.97 17.11
N ALA A 328 -16.07 4.87 15.78
CA ALA A 328 -14.89 5.08 14.94
C ALA A 328 -14.71 6.56 14.59
N TYR A 329 -15.80 7.31 14.43
CA TYR A 329 -15.74 8.74 14.14
C TYR A 329 -17.05 9.41 14.56
N LYS A 330 -16.97 10.65 15.02
CA LYS A 330 -18.12 11.49 15.35
C LYS A 330 -18.01 12.77 14.53
N GLY A 331 -18.99 13.01 13.67
CA GLY A 331 -19.09 14.27 12.93
C GLY A 331 -19.38 15.45 13.85
N GLU A 332 -18.99 16.65 13.42
CA GLU A 332 -19.45 17.87 14.07
C GLU A 332 -20.98 18.00 13.97
N LYS A 333 -21.59 18.77 14.87
CA LYS A 333 -23.03 19.00 14.85
C LYS A 333 -23.45 19.58 13.49
N ASN A 334 -24.48 18.99 12.90
CA ASN A 334 -25.05 19.36 11.60
C ASN A 334 -24.07 19.25 10.40
N LYS A 335 -22.94 18.55 10.56
CA LYS A 335 -22.06 18.18 9.45
C LYS A 335 -22.32 16.74 9.03
N ARG A 336 -22.51 16.54 7.72
CA ARG A 336 -22.62 15.24 7.07
C ARG A 336 -21.27 14.53 7.15
N ILE A 337 -21.23 13.21 6.98
CA ILE A 337 -19.96 12.44 7.01
C ILE A 337 -19.94 11.34 5.93
N MET A 338 -18.75 10.83 5.64
CA MET A 338 -18.56 9.68 4.74
C MET A 338 -19.15 8.41 5.36
N ILE A 339 -19.86 7.61 4.55
CA ILE A 339 -20.50 6.37 4.94
C ILE A 339 -19.52 5.21 4.74
N PRO A 340 -19.21 4.41 5.77
CA PRO A 340 -18.10 3.45 5.74
C PRO A 340 -18.23 2.36 4.67
N SER A 341 -17.09 1.99 4.06
CA SER A 341 -16.98 0.90 3.08
C SER A 341 -16.56 -0.43 3.70
N ASN A 342 -16.01 -0.42 4.92
CA ASN A 342 -15.45 -1.57 5.63
C ASN A 342 -16.44 -2.22 6.60
N GLU A 343 -17.63 -2.59 6.12
CA GLU A 343 -18.71 -3.23 6.89
C GLU A 343 -19.28 -2.44 8.08
N GLY A 344 -18.82 -1.22 8.32
CA GLY A 344 -19.40 -0.30 9.31
C GLY A 344 -20.75 0.31 8.90
N VAL A 345 -21.27 1.16 9.77
CA VAL A 345 -22.50 1.95 9.55
C VAL A 345 -22.34 3.35 10.11
N VAL A 346 -23.06 4.33 9.57
CA VAL A 346 -23.32 5.61 10.23
C VAL A 346 -24.64 5.52 10.97
N ALA A 347 -24.61 5.68 12.29
CA ALA A 347 -25.79 5.99 13.09
C ALA A 347 -25.99 7.51 13.12
N SER A 348 -27.16 7.94 12.67
CA SER A 348 -27.54 9.34 12.58
C SER A 348 -28.62 9.67 13.60
N PHE A 349 -28.34 10.59 14.51
CA PHE A 349 -29.22 10.97 15.62
C PHE A 349 -29.85 12.33 15.31
N VAL A 350 -31.12 12.33 14.91
CA VAL A 350 -31.78 13.50 14.31
C VAL A 350 -32.87 14.08 15.21
N GLY A 351 -32.89 15.40 15.33
CA GLY A 351 -33.85 16.16 16.11
C GLY A 351 -33.70 15.90 17.61
N ASN A 352 -34.81 15.59 18.29
CA ASN A 352 -34.85 15.51 19.76
C ASN A 352 -33.96 14.41 20.37
N ILE A 353 -33.50 13.43 19.59
CA ILE A 353 -32.59 12.36 20.07
C ILE A 353 -31.11 12.68 19.84
N SER A 354 -30.79 13.82 19.20
CA SER A 354 -29.40 14.25 18.96
C SER A 354 -28.59 14.45 20.25
N SER A 355 -29.23 14.71 21.40
CA SER A 355 -28.56 14.79 22.70
C SER A 355 -27.94 13.46 23.16
N LEU A 356 -28.45 12.31 22.70
CA LEU A 356 -27.86 10.99 22.99
C LEU A 356 -26.51 10.81 22.29
N ALA A 357 -26.33 11.45 21.13
CA ALA A 357 -25.04 11.49 20.44
C ALA A 357 -24.03 12.43 21.12
N GLU A 358 -24.46 13.38 21.95
CA GLU A 358 -23.55 14.34 22.59
C GLU A 358 -22.62 13.66 23.61
N SER A 359 -23.13 12.67 24.35
CA SER A 359 -22.35 11.87 25.32
C SER A 359 -21.38 10.87 24.70
N LEU A 360 -21.59 10.46 23.43
CA LEU A 360 -20.73 9.47 22.76
C LEU A 360 -19.39 10.08 22.30
N THR A 361 -18.32 9.33 22.46
CA THR A 361 -16.92 9.72 22.16
C THR A 361 -16.18 8.61 21.40
N LEU A 362 -14.99 8.92 20.86
CA LEU A 362 -14.19 7.95 20.11
C LEU A 362 -13.78 6.78 21.02
N GLY A 363 -14.05 5.55 20.58
CA GLY A 363 -13.76 4.34 21.34
C GLY A 363 -14.95 3.76 22.13
N ASP A 364 -16.02 4.53 22.34
CA ASP A 364 -17.21 4.05 23.06
C ASP A 364 -17.87 2.87 22.35
N LYS A 365 -18.53 2.01 23.13
CA LYS A 365 -19.21 0.81 22.62
C LYS A 365 -20.64 1.12 22.22
N VAL A 366 -20.95 0.90 20.94
CA VAL A 366 -22.28 1.00 20.37
C VAL A 366 -22.46 -0.19 19.45
N SER A 367 -23.26 -1.18 19.87
CA SER A 367 -23.41 -2.41 19.10
C SER A 367 -24.44 -2.27 17.99
N THR A 368 -24.12 -2.82 16.82
CA THR A 368 -25.04 -2.87 15.67
C THR A 368 -25.78 -4.20 15.64
N VAL A 369 -27.11 -4.15 15.60
CA VAL A 369 -27.97 -5.34 15.66
C VAL A 369 -28.71 -5.50 14.34
N LEU A 370 -28.54 -6.67 13.69
CA LEU A 370 -29.17 -7.03 12.42
C LEU A 370 -29.02 -5.99 11.28
N VAL A 371 -27.99 -5.15 11.34
CA VAL A 371 -27.68 -4.17 10.29
C VAL A 371 -27.00 -4.89 9.13
N LYS A 372 -27.53 -4.74 7.91
CA LYS A 372 -26.90 -5.32 6.71
C LYS A 372 -25.82 -4.39 6.17
N THR A 373 -24.60 -4.90 6.02
CA THR A 373 -23.47 -4.19 5.42
C THR A 373 -22.77 -5.07 4.37
N ARG A 374 -21.79 -4.51 3.66
CA ARG A 374 -20.88 -5.23 2.75
C ARG A 374 -19.52 -4.56 2.76
N ALA A 375 -18.44 -5.35 2.71
CA ALA A 375 -17.11 -4.86 2.40
C ALA A 375 -17.06 -4.41 0.94
N LEU A 376 -16.67 -3.15 0.70
CA LEU A 376 -16.30 -2.64 -0.61
C LEU A 376 -14.77 -2.44 -0.66
N PRO A 377 -14.12 -2.56 -1.83
CA PRO A 377 -12.69 -2.29 -1.95
C PRO A 377 -12.35 -0.85 -1.53
N ASP A 378 -11.12 -0.60 -1.10
CA ASP A 378 -10.69 0.74 -0.70
C ASP A 378 -10.84 1.73 -1.86
N LYS A 379 -10.39 1.37 -3.06
CA LYS A 379 -10.60 2.19 -4.27
C LYS A 379 -11.54 1.44 -5.20
N TYR A 380 -12.66 2.06 -5.56
CA TYR A 380 -13.64 1.41 -6.42
C TYR A 380 -14.48 2.40 -7.24
N LEU A 381 -15.03 1.86 -8.31
CA LEU A 381 -16.05 2.49 -9.14
C LEU A 381 -17.31 1.63 -9.11
N SER A 382 -18.45 2.23 -8.78
CA SER A 382 -19.77 1.57 -8.80
C SER A 382 -20.63 2.16 -9.91
N VAL A 383 -21.15 1.32 -10.80
CA VAL A 383 -22.03 1.73 -11.91
C VAL A 383 -22.97 0.58 -12.29
N GLY A 384 -24.27 0.87 -12.44
CA GLY A 384 -25.26 -0.13 -12.87
C GLY A 384 -25.26 -1.41 -12.02
N GLY A 385 -25.12 -1.29 -10.69
CA GLY A 385 -25.01 -2.39 -9.73
C GLY A 385 -23.67 -3.14 -9.71
N LYS A 386 -22.70 -2.76 -10.55
CA LYS A 386 -21.40 -3.44 -10.71
C LYS A 386 -20.33 -2.66 -9.94
N ILE A 387 -19.50 -3.37 -9.16
CA ILE A 387 -18.35 -2.79 -8.43
C ILE A 387 -17.05 -3.19 -9.14
N PHE A 388 -16.26 -2.21 -9.55
CA PHE A 388 -14.92 -2.40 -10.12
C PHE A 388 -13.89 -1.91 -9.11
N ALA A 389 -13.06 -2.81 -8.57
CA ALA A 389 -11.93 -2.43 -7.73
C ALA A 389 -10.85 -1.74 -8.59
N ILE A 390 -10.38 -0.56 -8.16
CA ILE A 390 -9.34 0.20 -8.84
C ILE A 390 -7.99 -0.22 -8.24
N ILE A 391 -7.14 -0.84 -9.05
CA ILE A 391 -5.86 -1.40 -8.58
C ILE A 391 -4.76 -0.34 -8.59
N ALA A 392 -4.74 0.52 -9.63
CA ALA A 392 -3.80 1.64 -9.73
C ALA A 392 -4.48 2.90 -10.29
N LEU A 393 -3.84 4.05 -10.08
CA LEU A 393 -4.19 5.34 -10.67
C LEU A 393 -3.06 5.75 -11.61
N ASN A 394 -3.36 6.35 -12.76
CA ASN A 394 -2.39 7.02 -13.64
C ASN A 394 -1.12 6.18 -13.92
N SER A 395 -1.29 4.86 -14.11
CA SER A 395 -0.21 3.87 -14.20
C SER A 395 -0.33 3.03 -15.47
N SER A 396 0.74 2.35 -15.88
CA SER A 396 0.69 1.39 -16.99
C SER A 396 -0.31 0.25 -16.72
N LEU A 397 -1.23 0.00 -17.66
CA LEU A 397 -2.16 -1.13 -17.61
C LEU A 397 -1.39 -2.44 -17.84
N THR A 398 -1.47 -3.38 -16.90
CA THR A 398 -0.75 -4.67 -16.98
C THR A 398 -1.61 -5.82 -16.44
N ASN A 399 -1.08 -7.05 -16.46
CA ASN A 399 -1.72 -8.17 -15.77
C ASN A 399 -1.86 -7.96 -14.25
N GLU A 400 -0.95 -7.20 -13.65
CA GLU A 400 -0.92 -6.87 -12.22
C GLU A 400 -1.81 -5.65 -11.96
N ASN A 401 -1.55 -4.55 -12.67
CA ASN A 401 -2.41 -3.36 -12.74
C ASN A 401 -3.61 -3.60 -13.67
N SER A 402 -4.42 -4.62 -13.38
CA SER A 402 -5.47 -5.10 -14.30
C SER A 402 -6.76 -4.26 -14.31
N CYS A 403 -6.81 -3.18 -13.53
CA CYS A 403 -7.90 -2.21 -13.49
C CYS A 403 -7.33 -0.85 -13.05
N VAL A 404 -7.20 0.09 -13.98
CA VAL A 404 -6.54 1.39 -13.77
C VAL A 404 -7.52 2.52 -14.02
N LEU A 405 -7.53 3.54 -13.15
CA LEU A 405 -8.21 4.79 -13.40
C LEU A 405 -7.23 5.84 -13.93
N TYR A 406 -7.54 6.41 -15.08
CA TYR A 406 -6.79 7.51 -15.70
C TYR A 406 -7.53 8.83 -15.51
N THR A 407 -6.83 9.82 -14.95
CA THR A 407 -7.28 11.22 -14.83
C THR A 407 -6.48 12.10 -15.79
N SER A 408 -6.89 13.37 -15.95
CA SER A 408 -6.23 14.34 -16.83
C SER A 408 -4.76 14.62 -16.49
N GLU A 409 -4.28 14.23 -15.29
CA GLU A 409 -2.87 14.31 -14.87
C GLU A 409 -1.98 13.21 -15.47
N PHE A 410 -2.56 12.19 -16.12
CA PHE A 410 -1.81 11.17 -16.85
C PHE A 410 -1.41 11.64 -18.25
N GLY A 411 -2.32 12.32 -18.95
CA GLY A 411 -2.13 12.78 -20.32
C GLY A 411 -3.46 13.03 -21.04
N GLU A 412 -3.41 13.23 -22.37
CA GLU A 412 -4.60 13.40 -23.20
C GLU A 412 -5.34 12.07 -23.47
N THR A 413 -4.64 10.95 -23.43
CA THR A 413 -5.18 9.61 -23.68
C THR A 413 -4.59 8.57 -22.71
N THR A 414 -5.23 7.40 -22.60
CA THR A 414 -4.80 6.33 -21.67
C THR A 414 -3.52 5.60 -22.09
N GLY A 415 -3.09 5.70 -23.36
CA GLY A 415 -1.88 5.04 -23.86
C GLY A 415 -1.93 3.50 -23.89
N THR A 416 -3.09 2.91 -23.61
CA THR A 416 -3.29 1.46 -23.50
C THR A 416 -3.39 0.78 -24.87
N ASP A 417 -3.16 -0.53 -24.90
CA ASP A 417 -3.38 -1.35 -26.09
C ASP A 417 -4.80 -1.94 -26.15
N ASP A 418 -5.07 -2.77 -27.15
CA ASP A 418 -6.39 -3.37 -27.38
C ASP A 418 -6.78 -4.49 -26.38
N LYS A 419 -5.99 -4.74 -25.32
CA LYS A 419 -6.20 -5.87 -24.39
C LYS A 419 -7.14 -5.57 -23.21
N GLY A 420 -8.16 -4.72 -23.38
CA GLY A 420 -9.07 -4.39 -22.29
C GLY A 420 -10.43 -3.81 -22.70
N THR A 421 -11.19 -3.36 -21.71
CA THR A 421 -12.37 -2.49 -21.90
C THR A 421 -12.12 -1.16 -21.20
N GLU A 422 -12.42 -0.05 -21.85
CA GLU A 422 -12.31 1.30 -21.29
C GLU A 422 -13.70 1.91 -21.11
N ILE A 423 -14.00 2.42 -19.91
CA ILE A 423 -15.24 3.12 -19.57
C ILE A 423 -14.92 4.61 -19.43
N ILE A 424 -15.42 5.43 -20.34
CA ILE A 424 -15.16 6.87 -20.41
C ILE A 424 -16.28 7.59 -19.65
N ILE A 425 -15.92 8.42 -18.68
CA ILE A 425 -16.84 9.00 -17.71
C ILE A 425 -16.58 10.51 -17.61
N SER A 426 -17.65 11.30 -17.62
CA SER A 426 -17.63 12.77 -17.47
C SER A 426 -18.94 13.19 -16.81
N GLY A 427 -18.90 14.21 -15.94
CA GLY A 427 -20.08 14.67 -15.20
C GLY A 427 -20.72 13.60 -14.30
N ASN A 428 -19.92 12.67 -13.75
CA ASN A 428 -20.35 11.50 -12.98
C ASN A 428 -21.29 10.52 -13.72
N ALA A 429 -21.30 10.53 -15.05
CA ALA A 429 -22.06 9.59 -15.87
C ALA A 429 -21.18 8.94 -16.96
N VAL A 430 -21.50 7.70 -17.32
CA VAL A 430 -20.82 6.96 -18.40
C VAL A 430 -21.16 7.60 -19.75
N GLN A 431 -20.14 8.06 -20.47
CA GLN A 431 -20.27 8.64 -21.80
C GLN A 431 -20.19 7.55 -22.88
N SER A 432 -19.24 6.62 -22.75
CA SER A 432 -19.07 5.50 -23.66
C SER A 432 -18.31 4.33 -23.00
N VAL A 433 -18.42 3.16 -23.61
CA VAL A 433 -17.68 1.95 -23.25
C VAL A 433 -17.02 1.41 -24.51
N GLU A 434 -15.70 1.29 -24.51
CA GLU A 434 -14.89 0.83 -25.63
C GLU A 434 -14.26 -0.53 -25.31
N VAL A 435 -14.72 -1.58 -25.99
CA VAL A 435 -14.23 -2.96 -25.80
C VAL A 435 -13.18 -3.29 -26.83
N ALA A 436 -12.01 -3.77 -26.38
CA ALA A 436 -10.88 -4.21 -27.20
C ALA A 436 -10.40 -3.15 -28.22
N LYS A 437 -10.16 -1.93 -27.73
CA LYS A 437 -9.73 -0.77 -28.54
C LYS A 437 -8.51 -0.05 -27.93
N GLY A 438 -8.60 0.31 -26.64
CA GLY A 438 -7.54 1.02 -25.93
C GLY A 438 -7.36 2.47 -26.36
N ASN A 439 -6.45 3.15 -25.65
CA ASN A 439 -6.02 4.53 -25.89
C ASN A 439 -7.17 5.56 -25.99
N ALA A 440 -8.21 5.41 -25.17
CA ALA A 440 -9.30 6.38 -25.09
C ALA A 440 -8.82 7.78 -24.67
N ILE A 441 -9.53 8.81 -25.14
CA ILE A 441 -9.30 10.21 -24.74
C ILE A 441 -9.80 10.39 -23.30
N ILE A 442 -8.96 10.99 -22.45
CA ILE A 442 -9.30 11.28 -21.06
C ILE A 442 -10.06 12.61 -20.98
N PRO A 443 -11.32 12.64 -20.48
CA PRO A 443 -12.08 13.88 -20.37
C PRO A 443 -11.44 14.85 -19.37
N LYS A 444 -11.49 16.16 -19.65
CA LYS A 444 -10.96 17.20 -18.74
C LYS A 444 -11.76 17.34 -17.44
N ASP A 445 -13.03 16.94 -17.46
CA ASP A 445 -13.99 16.98 -16.36
C ASP A 445 -14.41 15.56 -15.91
N GLY A 446 -13.50 14.60 -16.08
CA GLY A 446 -13.80 13.19 -15.90
C GLY A 446 -12.56 12.29 -15.93
N TYR A 447 -12.78 11.03 -16.25
CA TYR A 447 -11.79 9.98 -16.12
C TYR A 447 -12.12 8.78 -17.02
N VAL A 448 -11.12 7.91 -17.24
CA VAL A 448 -11.28 6.64 -17.94
C VAL A 448 -10.93 5.50 -16.99
N LEU A 449 -11.84 4.55 -16.78
CA LEU A 449 -11.52 3.29 -16.11
C LEU A 449 -11.16 2.25 -17.18
N SER A 450 -9.92 1.77 -17.17
CA SER A 450 -9.41 0.77 -18.11
C SER A 450 -9.22 -0.57 -17.41
N ILE A 451 -9.86 -1.63 -17.94
CA ILE A 451 -9.90 -2.97 -17.34
C ILE A 451 -9.23 -3.97 -18.28
N HIS A 452 -8.09 -4.52 -17.89
CA HIS A 452 -7.35 -5.50 -18.69
C HIS A 452 -8.10 -6.83 -18.80
N ASN A 453 -7.90 -7.56 -19.90
CA ASN A 453 -8.63 -8.78 -20.21
C ASN A 453 -8.39 -9.96 -19.23
N SER A 454 -7.30 -9.91 -18.45
CA SER A 454 -7.02 -10.83 -17.34
C SER A 454 -7.95 -10.63 -16.15
N ASN A 455 -8.56 -9.45 -16.01
CA ASN A 455 -9.47 -9.13 -14.91
C ASN A 455 -10.84 -9.77 -15.12
N ASN A 456 -11.36 -10.46 -14.11
CA ASN A 456 -12.66 -11.15 -14.18
C ASN A 456 -13.85 -10.18 -14.41
N MET A 457 -13.70 -8.90 -14.05
CA MET A 457 -14.73 -7.87 -14.26
C MET A 457 -14.74 -7.31 -15.69
N ASN A 458 -13.74 -7.57 -16.54
CA ASN A 458 -13.70 -7.08 -17.93
C ASN A 458 -14.97 -7.46 -18.72
N LYS A 459 -15.49 -8.68 -18.54
CA LYS A 459 -16.74 -9.14 -19.17
C LYS A 459 -17.98 -8.35 -18.71
N LYS A 460 -17.96 -7.80 -17.49
CA LYS A 460 -19.03 -6.97 -16.93
C LYS A 460 -18.85 -5.48 -17.28
N ALA A 461 -17.61 -5.03 -17.55
CA ALA A 461 -17.34 -3.68 -18.04
C ALA A 461 -18.04 -3.44 -19.40
N GLY A 462 -17.94 -4.39 -20.34
CA GLY A 462 -18.68 -4.36 -21.61
C GLY A 462 -20.22 -4.48 -21.49
N GLN A 463 -20.77 -4.56 -20.29
CA GLN A 463 -22.22 -4.57 -19.99
C GLN A 463 -22.67 -3.29 -19.23
N VAL A 464 -21.78 -2.32 -19.06
CA VAL A 464 -22.11 -0.99 -18.53
C VAL A 464 -22.83 -0.18 -19.62
N VAL A 465 -23.85 0.58 -19.23
CA VAL A 465 -24.71 1.30 -20.17
C VAL A 465 -24.39 2.80 -20.12
N THR A 466 -24.44 3.46 -21.29
CA THR A 466 -24.28 4.92 -21.39
C THR A 466 -25.35 5.65 -20.57
N SER A 467 -24.97 6.77 -19.98
CA SER A 467 -25.78 7.58 -19.05
C SER A 467 -26.09 6.90 -17.70
N GLU A 468 -25.50 5.75 -17.37
CA GLU A 468 -25.52 5.26 -15.98
C GLU A 468 -24.70 6.21 -15.09
N ASN A 469 -25.27 6.60 -13.95
CA ASN A 469 -24.56 7.36 -12.92
C ASN A 469 -23.48 6.51 -12.24
N VAL A 470 -22.38 7.15 -11.88
CA VAL A 470 -21.18 6.53 -11.31
C VAL A 470 -20.96 7.03 -9.88
N ILE A 471 -20.61 6.12 -8.98
CA ILE A 471 -20.00 6.46 -7.68
C ILE A 471 -18.52 6.07 -7.75
N LEU A 472 -17.63 7.06 -7.65
CA LEU A 472 -16.18 6.86 -7.59
C LEU A 472 -15.69 7.09 -6.16
N SER A 473 -14.91 6.15 -5.62
CA SER A 473 -14.25 6.27 -4.31
C SER A 473 -12.73 6.05 -4.48
N LEU A 474 -11.92 7.05 -4.11
CA LEU A 474 -10.47 7.06 -4.35
C LEU A 474 -9.58 6.89 -3.11
N ALA A 475 -10.14 7.10 -1.91
CA ALA A 475 -9.51 6.79 -0.63
C ALA A 475 -10.29 5.75 0.19
N GLY A 476 -11.41 5.28 -0.38
CA GLY A 476 -12.44 4.55 0.34
C GLY A 476 -13.16 5.44 1.34
N SER A 477 -14.30 4.97 1.80
CA SER A 477 -14.86 5.47 3.05
C SER A 477 -14.29 4.65 4.22
N VAL A 478 -13.04 4.22 4.16
CA VAL A 478 -12.49 3.27 5.13
C VAL A 478 -12.16 3.99 6.43
N TYR A 479 -12.84 3.60 7.51
CA TYR A 479 -12.51 4.00 8.87
C TYR A 479 -11.80 2.81 9.52
N ASN A 480 -10.47 2.76 9.43
CA ASN A 480 -9.70 1.61 9.91
C ASN A 480 -9.42 1.71 11.42
N LEU A 481 -9.65 0.62 12.14
CA LEU A 481 -9.33 0.46 13.55
C LEU A 481 -8.37 -0.73 13.69
N THR A 482 -7.14 -0.48 14.16
CA THR A 482 -6.16 -1.54 14.42
C THR A 482 -5.76 -1.55 15.90
N ASP A 483 -6.08 -2.65 16.58
CA ASP A 483 -5.74 -2.88 17.99
C ASP A 483 -4.37 -3.55 18.13
N LEU A 484 -3.42 -2.87 18.78
CA LEU A 484 -2.17 -3.48 19.24
C LEU A 484 -2.20 -3.65 20.76
N LYS A 485 -1.66 -4.78 21.26
CA LYS A 485 -1.49 -5.01 22.70
C LYS A 485 -0.07 -4.66 23.13
N TYR A 486 0.06 -3.76 24.09
CA TYR A 486 1.37 -3.42 24.66
C TYR A 486 1.69 -4.30 25.86
N ASN A 487 2.94 -4.71 26.00
CA ASN A 487 3.34 -5.66 27.04
C ASN A 487 3.36 -4.99 28.43
N ASN A 488 4.03 -3.83 28.52
CA ASN A 488 4.28 -3.12 29.78
C ASN A 488 4.34 -1.59 29.58
N VAL A 489 4.32 -0.86 30.70
CA VAL A 489 4.48 0.61 30.76
C VAL A 489 5.86 0.94 31.35
N ASN A 490 6.60 1.87 30.74
CA ASN A 490 7.91 2.35 31.19
C ASN A 490 8.95 1.25 31.52
N ALA A 491 8.87 0.10 30.83
CA ALA A 491 9.79 -1.02 30.98
C ALA A 491 10.96 -0.95 29.99
N VAL A 492 11.90 -1.90 30.05
CA VAL A 492 12.91 -2.09 29.00
C VAL A 492 12.26 -2.76 27.78
N ARG A 493 12.40 -2.17 26.59
CA ARG A 493 12.00 -2.80 25.32
C ARG A 493 12.97 -3.92 24.96
N LEU A 494 12.47 -5.16 24.90
CA LEU A 494 13.20 -6.30 24.33
C LEU A 494 12.62 -6.63 22.94
N THR A 495 13.26 -7.57 22.23
CA THR A 495 12.81 -8.09 20.94
C THR A 495 11.34 -8.50 20.98
N ASP A 496 10.61 -8.17 19.91
CA ASP A 496 9.18 -8.44 19.69
C ASP A 496 8.21 -7.77 20.67
N MET A 497 8.69 -6.94 21.60
CA MET A 497 7.83 -6.21 22.54
C MET A 497 7.37 -4.85 22.03
N LEU A 498 6.15 -4.48 22.41
CA LEU A 498 5.58 -3.14 22.34
C LEU A 498 5.48 -2.56 23.76
N ILE A 499 6.17 -1.45 24.03
CA ILE A 499 6.19 -0.77 25.32
C ILE A 499 5.52 0.60 25.21
N LEU A 500 4.67 0.93 26.18
CA LEU A 500 4.12 2.27 26.36
C LEU A 500 5.03 3.09 27.27
N TYR A 501 5.55 4.22 26.79
CA TYR A 501 6.31 5.17 27.59
C TYR A 501 5.50 6.44 27.86
N LYS A 502 5.33 6.80 29.14
CA LYS A 502 4.56 7.97 29.57
C LYS A 502 5.09 8.55 30.88
N ASN A 503 4.81 9.81 31.16
CA ASN A 503 5.22 10.51 32.39
C ASN A 503 6.75 10.49 32.65
N LYS A 504 7.56 10.55 31.58
CA LYS A 504 9.03 10.69 31.57
C LYS A 504 9.43 11.71 30.51
N ALA A 505 10.71 12.11 30.47
CA ALA A 505 11.23 12.98 29.41
C ALA A 505 11.39 12.24 28.06
N SER A 506 11.87 11.00 28.10
CA SER A 506 12.15 10.17 26.92
C SER A 506 12.00 8.67 27.20
N THR A 507 12.03 7.87 26.14
CA THR A 507 11.88 6.40 26.21
C THR A 507 13.14 5.69 26.73
N ASP A 508 14.32 6.30 26.61
CA ASP A 508 15.65 5.73 26.93
C ASP A 508 15.98 4.44 26.14
N THR A 509 15.38 4.28 24.96
CA THR A 509 15.60 3.13 24.05
C THR A 509 16.80 3.35 23.12
N ASN A 510 17.28 2.26 22.51
CA ASN A 510 18.28 2.29 21.45
C ASN A 510 17.63 2.37 20.05
N GLN A 511 18.46 2.51 19.02
CA GLN A 511 18.03 2.62 17.61
C GLN A 511 17.42 1.34 16.99
N TYR A 512 17.28 0.24 17.74
CA TYR A 512 16.69 -1.00 17.22
C TYR A 512 15.20 -1.02 17.54
N GLY A 513 14.37 -0.70 16.55
CA GLY A 513 12.92 -0.63 16.68
C GLY A 513 12.33 0.76 16.45
N PHE A 514 11.10 0.81 15.96
CA PHE A 514 10.36 2.04 15.66
C PHE A 514 9.56 2.57 16.87
N GLU A 515 9.39 3.88 16.93
CA GLU A 515 8.64 4.59 17.98
C GLU A 515 7.62 5.57 17.38
N ILE A 516 6.37 5.53 17.85
CA ILE A 516 5.30 6.48 17.51
C ILE A 516 5.09 7.46 18.66
N ILE A 517 5.12 8.75 18.35
CA ILE A 517 4.97 9.86 19.31
C ILE A 517 3.52 10.37 19.24
N VAL A 518 2.82 10.33 20.38
CA VAL A 518 1.41 10.70 20.50
C VAL A 518 1.27 11.90 21.45
N ASN A 519 0.51 12.92 21.04
CA ASN A 519 0.28 14.13 21.84
C ASN A 519 -0.79 13.92 22.93
N ALA A 520 -1.09 14.98 23.69
CA ALA A 520 -2.09 14.93 24.77
C ALA A 520 -3.54 14.72 24.28
N ASP A 521 -3.84 15.05 23.03
CA ASP A 521 -5.15 14.86 22.39
C ASP A 521 -5.32 13.46 21.78
N GLY A 522 -4.29 12.60 21.92
CA GLY A 522 -4.28 11.26 21.32
C GLY A 522 -3.93 11.22 19.83
N LYS A 523 -3.42 12.31 19.23
CA LYS A 523 -2.98 12.32 17.82
C LYS A 523 -1.50 11.94 17.66
N ILE A 524 -1.19 11.15 16.62
CA ILE A 524 0.19 10.91 16.17
C ILE A 524 0.80 12.22 15.65
N ILE A 525 1.93 12.61 16.23
CA ILE A 525 2.70 13.81 15.84
C ILE A 525 4.11 13.50 15.31
N GLY A 526 4.51 12.22 15.29
CA GLY A 526 5.80 11.82 14.73
C GLY A 526 6.08 10.33 14.86
N GLY A 527 7.05 9.86 14.06
CA GLY A 527 7.59 8.50 14.08
C GLY A 527 9.11 8.54 14.07
N SER A 528 9.78 7.55 14.68
CA SER A 528 11.24 7.53 14.83
C SER A 528 11.84 6.12 14.81
N ASN A 529 12.79 5.89 13.89
CA ASN A 529 13.67 4.71 13.90
C ASN A 529 14.94 4.92 14.78
N LYS A 530 15.11 6.09 15.41
CA LYS A 530 16.35 6.45 16.13
C LYS A 530 16.37 5.99 17.58
N GLY A 531 15.22 5.58 18.12
CA GLY A 531 15.01 5.37 19.55
C GLY A 531 15.10 6.67 20.36
N ASN A 532 14.98 6.51 21.68
CA ASN A 532 15.03 7.57 22.69
C ASN A 532 14.16 8.82 22.40
N SER A 533 12.98 8.62 21.80
CA SER A 533 12.07 9.72 21.43
C SER A 533 11.66 10.53 22.66
N GLN A 534 11.59 11.86 22.49
CA GLN A 534 11.07 12.75 23.52
C GLN A 534 9.56 12.53 23.68
N ILE A 535 9.10 12.45 24.93
CA ILE A 535 7.69 12.25 25.26
C ILE A 535 7.04 13.64 25.42
N PRO A 536 6.04 14.00 24.62
CA PRO A 536 5.39 15.31 24.71
C PRO A 536 4.61 15.46 26.03
N ILE A 537 4.47 16.70 26.51
CA ILE A 537 3.74 17.01 27.75
C ILE A 537 2.28 16.54 27.60
N GLY A 538 1.82 15.71 28.54
CA GLY A 538 0.48 15.11 28.54
C GLY A 538 0.28 13.94 27.57
N GLY A 539 1.23 13.69 26.65
CA GLY A 539 1.19 12.60 25.70
C GLY A 539 2.05 11.39 26.12
N TYR A 540 2.39 10.56 25.14
CA TYR A 540 3.09 9.29 25.34
C TYR A 540 3.82 8.84 24.05
N VAL A 541 4.70 7.85 24.18
CA VAL A 541 5.38 7.20 23.06
C VAL A 541 5.11 5.69 23.09
N LEU A 542 4.76 5.13 21.96
CA LEU A 542 4.63 3.68 21.74
C LEU A 542 5.90 3.19 21.05
N SER A 543 6.56 2.19 21.61
CA SER A 543 7.92 1.81 21.22
C SER A 543 8.02 0.31 21.01
N GLY A 544 8.22 -0.11 19.75
CA GLY A 544 8.18 -1.50 19.31
C GLY A 544 9.51 -1.97 18.73
N HIS A 545 9.84 -3.25 18.85
CA HIS A 545 11.04 -3.88 18.26
C HIS A 545 10.61 -5.16 17.52
N GLY A 546 11.23 -5.50 16.38
CA GLY A 546 10.98 -6.77 15.69
C GLY A 546 9.55 -6.88 15.15
N VAL A 547 8.79 -7.88 15.60
CA VAL A 547 7.36 -8.01 15.23
C VAL A 547 6.56 -6.76 15.64
N SER A 548 6.84 -6.20 16.82
CA SER A 548 6.16 -5.00 17.32
C SER A 548 6.61 -3.71 16.65
N GLU A 549 7.82 -3.66 16.09
CA GLU A 549 8.28 -2.57 15.21
C GLU A 549 7.54 -2.60 13.89
N THR A 550 7.45 -3.78 13.27
CA THR A 550 6.70 -4.00 12.03
C THR A 550 5.24 -3.57 12.20
N ALA A 551 4.58 -4.03 13.27
CA ALA A 551 3.20 -3.66 13.59
C ALA A 551 3.02 -2.15 13.84
N LEU A 552 3.99 -1.46 14.45
CA LEU A 552 3.92 0.01 14.59
C LEU A 552 4.13 0.73 13.25
N MET A 553 5.02 0.25 12.39
CA MET A 553 5.22 0.83 11.05
C MET A 553 3.97 0.68 10.18
N GLU A 554 3.27 -0.44 10.27
CA GLU A 554 2.02 -0.72 9.53
C GLU A 554 0.85 0.21 9.93
N VAL A 555 0.78 0.64 11.20
CA VAL A 555 -0.29 1.54 11.71
C VAL A 555 0.11 3.01 11.75
N PHE A 556 1.35 3.35 11.38
CA PHE A 556 1.84 4.72 11.45
C PHE A 556 1.23 5.58 10.34
N THR A 557 0.44 6.58 10.75
CA THR A 557 -0.01 7.65 9.86
C THR A 557 -0.01 8.96 10.66
N SER A 558 0.67 9.98 10.16
CA SER A 558 0.70 11.30 10.79
C SER A 558 -0.72 11.84 10.95
N GLY A 559 -1.03 12.44 12.11
CA GLY A 559 -2.35 12.98 12.45
C GLY A 559 -3.43 11.95 12.84
N ALA A 560 -3.17 10.64 12.71
CA ALA A 560 -4.11 9.59 13.12
C ALA A 560 -4.39 9.62 14.63
N ASN A 561 -5.59 9.17 15.02
CA ASN A 561 -5.99 9.13 16.42
C ASN A 561 -5.56 7.80 17.07
N VAL A 562 -5.24 7.85 18.36
CA VAL A 562 -4.71 6.73 19.13
C VAL A 562 -5.42 6.67 20.48
N ILE A 563 -6.24 5.64 20.65
CA ILE A 563 -7.07 5.44 21.85
C ILE A 563 -6.35 4.45 22.76
N LEU A 564 -5.98 4.89 23.97
CA LEU A 564 -5.25 4.07 24.94
C LEU A 564 -6.20 3.46 25.98
N ASN A 565 -6.28 2.13 26.03
CA ASN A 565 -7.03 1.39 27.05
C ASN A 565 -6.07 0.66 28.01
N GLU A 566 -5.74 1.33 29.13
CA GLU A 566 -4.79 0.78 30.11
C GLU A 566 -5.30 -0.47 30.85
N LYS A 567 -6.63 -0.63 30.98
CA LYS A 567 -7.25 -1.78 31.66
C LYS A 567 -7.07 -3.08 30.87
N THR A 568 -7.15 -3.02 29.55
CA THR A 568 -6.96 -4.17 28.64
C THR A 568 -5.54 -4.27 28.09
N LYS A 569 -4.68 -3.28 28.38
CA LYS A 569 -3.37 -3.05 27.74
C LYS A 569 -3.43 -3.00 26.21
N THR A 570 -4.47 -2.38 25.68
CA THR A 570 -4.71 -2.25 24.23
C THR A 570 -4.54 -0.80 23.83
N VAL A 571 -4.01 -0.58 22.63
CA VAL A 571 -3.98 0.72 21.97
C VAL A 571 -4.60 0.57 20.58
N THR A 572 -5.62 1.37 20.30
CA THR A 572 -6.37 1.35 19.04
C THR A 572 -5.94 2.51 18.17
N PHE A 573 -5.39 2.20 17.00
CA PHE A 573 -5.04 3.17 15.96
C PHE A 573 -6.25 3.38 15.06
N LEU A 574 -6.60 4.64 14.83
CA LEU A 574 -7.79 5.06 14.10
C LEU A 574 -7.42 6.05 12.98
N THR A 575 -7.65 5.62 11.74
CA THR A 575 -7.55 6.48 10.56
C THR A 575 -8.94 6.73 9.97
N THR A 576 -9.11 7.89 9.34
CA THR A 576 -10.37 8.32 8.71
C THR A 576 -10.10 8.70 7.25
N PRO A 577 -11.11 8.69 6.35
CA PRO A 577 -10.94 9.13 4.97
C PRO A 577 -10.43 10.58 4.86
N MET A 578 -10.84 11.45 5.78
CA MET A 578 -10.44 12.86 5.81
C MET A 578 -8.98 13.07 6.22
N LEU A 579 -8.36 12.12 6.92
CA LEU A 579 -6.94 12.21 7.28
C LEU A 579 -6.03 12.26 6.05
N ASN A 580 -6.42 11.62 4.95
CA ASN A 580 -5.69 11.70 3.68
C ASN A 580 -5.77 13.11 3.08
N VAL A 581 -6.91 13.78 3.23
CA VAL A 581 -7.12 15.17 2.78
C VAL A 581 -6.31 16.14 3.65
N GLU A 582 -6.34 15.98 4.98
CA GLU A 582 -5.52 16.73 5.94
C GLU A 582 -4.02 16.59 5.61
N ASN A 583 -3.55 15.36 5.36
CA ASN A 583 -2.14 15.10 5.03
C ASN A 583 -1.72 15.68 3.68
N ALA A 584 -2.59 15.67 2.66
CA ALA A 584 -2.29 16.28 1.36
C ALA A 584 -2.11 17.82 1.47
N LEU A 585 -3.02 18.49 2.19
CA LEU A 585 -2.92 19.93 2.45
C LEU A 585 -1.70 20.27 3.31
N GLN A 586 -1.39 19.44 4.33
CA GLN A 586 -0.20 19.62 5.15
C GLN A 586 1.12 19.41 4.36
N ALA A 587 1.12 18.50 3.38
CA ALA A 587 2.26 18.28 2.50
C ALA A 587 2.51 19.49 1.58
N TYR A 588 1.45 20.10 1.05
CA TYR A 588 1.52 21.37 0.31
C TYR A 588 2.10 22.52 1.16
N GLU A 589 1.61 22.74 2.38
CA GLU A 589 2.15 23.80 3.26
C GLU A 589 3.61 23.52 3.70
N SER A 590 3.98 22.24 3.86
CA SER A 590 5.37 21.84 4.09
C SER A 590 6.25 22.15 2.87
N ALA A 591 5.77 21.88 1.66
CA ALA A 591 6.47 22.18 0.41
C ALA A 591 6.69 23.70 0.22
N LYS A 592 5.69 24.53 0.53
CA LYS A 592 5.83 26.00 0.59
C LYS A 592 6.88 26.44 1.60
N THR A 593 6.84 25.87 2.80
CA THR A 593 7.83 26.17 3.86
C THR A 593 9.25 25.79 3.44
N LEU A 594 9.41 24.68 2.73
CA LEU A 594 10.70 24.25 2.17
C LEU A 594 11.19 25.18 1.06
N LEU A 595 10.32 25.65 0.15
CA LEU A 595 10.69 26.61 -0.89
C LEU A 595 11.16 27.94 -0.29
N GLU A 596 10.43 28.50 0.68
CA GLU A 596 10.84 29.76 1.33
C GLU A 596 12.13 29.60 2.14
N LYS A 597 12.35 28.44 2.76
CA LYS A 597 13.64 28.10 3.37
C LYS A 597 14.76 28.03 2.32
N ALA A 598 14.53 27.38 1.19
CA ALA A 598 15.50 27.24 0.10
C ALA A 598 15.92 28.60 -0.46
N LYS A 599 14.95 29.50 -0.74
CA LYS A 599 15.19 30.90 -1.14
C LYS A 599 16.02 31.69 -0.13
N LYS A 600 15.78 31.48 1.17
CA LYS A 600 16.51 32.14 2.26
C LYS A 600 17.94 31.63 2.42
N GLU A 601 18.16 30.34 2.15
CA GLU A 601 19.47 29.67 2.27
C GLU A 601 20.26 29.66 0.95
N TYR A 602 19.70 30.19 -0.14
CA TYR A 602 20.19 30.12 -1.53
C TYR A 602 20.51 28.68 -1.97
N TYR A 603 19.66 27.72 -1.58
CA TYR A 603 19.78 26.32 -2.00
C TYR A 603 19.41 26.18 -3.49
N ASP A 604 20.22 25.46 -4.25
CA ASP A 604 20.18 25.41 -5.72
C ASP A 604 19.06 24.50 -6.24
N ILE A 605 17.88 25.10 -6.40
CA ILE A 605 16.69 24.52 -7.04
C ILE A 605 16.00 25.61 -7.89
N ASP A 606 15.19 25.20 -8.86
CA ASP A 606 14.47 26.15 -9.73
C ASP A 606 13.25 26.74 -9.00
N TYR A 607 13.46 27.87 -8.31
CA TYR A 607 12.41 28.56 -7.55
C TYR A 607 11.19 28.96 -8.40
N ASN A 608 11.37 29.21 -9.70
CA ASN A 608 10.29 29.66 -10.58
C ASN A 608 9.42 28.48 -11.02
N LYS A 609 10.05 27.38 -11.46
CA LYS A 609 9.35 26.13 -11.81
C LYS A 609 8.62 25.54 -10.61
N ILE A 610 9.25 25.56 -9.44
CA ILE A 610 8.67 25.04 -8.19
C ILE A 610 7.57 25.97 -7.68
N GLY A 611 7.76 27.29 -7.76
CA GLY A 611 6.73 28.28 -7.45
C GLY A 611 5.46 28.07 -8.28
N ALA A 612 5.58 28.04 -9.61
CA ALA A 612 4.45 27.80 -10.50
C ALA A 612 3.74 26.46 -10.23
N SER A 613 4.49 25.41 -9.88
CA SER A 613 3.92 24.11 -9.50
C SER A 613 3.16 24.17 -8.15
N LEU A 614 3.61 25.01 -7.20
CA LEU A 614 2.89 25.25 -5.95
C LEU A 614 1.67 26.16 -6.13
N ASP A 615 1.70 27.09 -7.09
CA ASP A 615 0.55 27.91 -7.45
C ASP A 615 -0.59 27.04 -8.01
N GLU A 616 -0.29 26.08 -8.92
CA GLU A 616 -1.25 25.06 -9.38
C GLU A 616 -1.84 24.24 -8.22
N VAL A 617 -1.01 23.86 -7.25
CA VAL A 617 -1.46 23.12 -6.06
C VAL A 617 -2.28 24.00 -5.11
N SER A 618 -2.04 25.32 -5.08
CA SER A 618 -2.83 26.28 -4.30
C SER A 618 -4.28 26.33 -4.79
N ASP A 619 -4.50 26.43 -6.10
CA ASP A 619 -5.84 26.42 -6.69
C ASP A 619 -6.61 25.12 -6.35
N LEU A 620 -5.91 23.98 -6.28
CA LEU A 620 -6.48 22.70 -5.87
C LEU A 620 -6.76 22.66 -4.35
N ALA A 621 -5.88 23.23 -3.52
CA ALA A 621 -6.04 23.31 -2.08
C ALA A 621 -7.21 24.21 -1.67
N GLU A 622 -7.41 25.34 -2.35
CA GLU A 622 -8.58 26.21 -2.18
C GLU A 622 -9.88 25.50 -2.56
N GLN A 623 -9.91 24.81 -3.72
CA GLN A 623 -11.05 23.97 -4.12
C GLN A 623 -11.33 22.84 -3.11
N THR A 624 -10.28 22.23 -2.56
CA THR A 624 -10.39 21.17 -1.54
C THR A 624 -11.03 21.71 -0.26
N THR A 625 -10.60 22.89 0.19
CA THR A 625 -11.17 23.56 1.37
C THR A 625 -12.62 23.93 1.14
N ALA A 626 -12.96 24.52 -0.02
CA ALA A 626 -14.34 24.83 -0.38
C ALA A 626 -15.24 23.58 -0.41
N ALA A 627 -14.74 22.46 -0.93
CA ALA A 627 -15.45 21.19 -0.94
C ALA A 627 -15.68 20.63 0.47
N ILE A 628 -14.71 20.76 1.40
CA ILE A 628 -14.89 20.42 2.82
C ILE A 628 -15.98 21.29 3.46
N GLU A 629 -15.94 22.61 3.23
CA GLU A 629 -16.92 23.55 3.77
C GLU A 629 -18.35 23.22 3.30
N SER A 630 -18.53 22.91 2.01
CA SER A 630 -19.79 22.48 1.41
C SER A 630 -20.18 21.02 1.71
N SER A 631 -19.35 20.27 2.46
CA SER A 631 -19.53 18.84 2.76
C SER A 631 -19.57 17.92 1.53
N ASP A 632 -18.87 18.31 0.46
CA ASP A 632 -18.57 17.49 -0.72
C ASP A 632 -17.24 16.75 -0.53
N TYR A 633 -17.24 15.85 0.45
CA TYR A 633 -16.07 15.03 0.80
C TYR A 633 -15.53 14.16 -0.34
N PRO A 634 -16.36 13.57 -1.25
CA PRO A 634 -15.87 12.87 -2.43
C PRO A 634 -14.99 13.76 -3.31
N ARG A 635 -15.42 15.00 -3.60
CA ARG A 635 -14.62 15.96 -4.36
C ARG A 635 -13.36 16.40 -3.61
N ALA A 636 -13.44 16.60 -2.30
CA ALA A 636 -12.27 16.92 -1.48
C ALA A 636 -11.20 15.81 -1.51
N ILE A 637 -11.63 14.54 -1.47
CA ILE A 637 -10.75 13.36 -1.57
C ILE A 637 -10.15 13.24 -2.98
N GLU A 638 -10.93 13.45 -4.04
CA GLU A 638 -10.44 13.44 -5.42
C GLU A 638 -9.33 14.50 -5.61
N LEU A 639 -9.59 15.73 -5.18
CA LEU A 639 -8.62 16.82 -5.24
C LEU A 639 -7.38 16.52 -4.38
N SER A 640 -7.54 15.93 -3.18
CA SER A 640 -6.40 15.59 -2.32
C SER A 640 -5.48 14.53 -2.91
N VAL A 641 -6.03 13.59 -3.69
CA VAL A 641 -5.23 12.63 -4.47
C VAL A 641 -4.42 13.36 -5.54
N THR A 642 -5.03 14.29 -6.28
CA THR A 642 -4.33 15.15 -7.27
C THR A 642 -3.21 15.99 -6.62
N ILE A 643 -3.49 16.62 -5.48
CA ILE A 643 -2.49 17.36 -4.69
C ILE A 643 -1.33 16.44 -4.30
N THR A 644 -1.64 15.23 -3.81
CA THR A 644 -0.65 14.25 -3.39
C THR A 644 0.23 13.80 -4.57
N GLU A 645 -0.35 13.53 -5.75
CA GLU A 645 0.41 13.19 -6.96
C GLU A 645 1.31 14.34 -7.43
N LYS A 646 0.82 15.59 -7.45
CA LYS A 646 1.62 16.76 -7.82
C LYS A 646 2.77 17.00 -6.82
N ILE A 647 2.50 16.96 -5.51
CA ILE A 647 3.53 17.13 -4.46
C ILE A 647 4.56 15.99 -4.49
N ASN A 648 4.14 14.74 -4.71
CA ASN A 648 5.04 13.59 -4.81
C ASN A 648 5.95 13.62 -6.05
N LYS A 649 5.55 14.32 -7.13
CA LYS A 649 6.42 14.63 -8.26
C LYS A 649 7.32 15.84 -7.96
N LEU A 650 6.77 16.87 -7.33
CA LEU A 650 7.46 18.13 -7.03
C LEU A 650 8.62 17.99 -6.05
N GLN A 651 8.49 17.12 -5.04
CA GLN A 651 9.54 16.87 -4.04
C GLN A 651 10.90 16.49 -4.65
N TYR A 652 10.92 15.84 -5.83
CA TYR A 652 12.17 15.53 -6.52
C TYR A 652 12.83 16.81 -7.05
N SER A 653 12.06 17.73 -7.63
CA SER A 653 12.59 19.02 -8.09
C SER A 653 12.99 19.97 -6.94
N MET A 654 12.64 19.65 -5.69
CA MET A 654 13.16 20.31 -4.48
C MET A 654 14.54 19.78 -4.03
N ILE A 655 15.18 18.90 -4.81
CA ILE A 655 16.50 18.35 -4.55
C ILE A 655 17.50 18.92 -5.57
N SER A 656 18.66 19.39 -5.10
CA SER A 656 19.64 20.04 -5.97
C SER A 656 20.28 19.07 -6.98
N SER A 657 20.74 19.61 -8.12
CA SER A 657 21.46 18.84 -9.14
C SER A 657 22.65 19.64 -9.68
N SER A 658 23.85 19.07 -9.56
CA SER A 658 25.09 19.74 -9.96
C SER A 658 25.40 19.53 -11.46
N ALA A 659 26.05 20.52 -12.09
CA ALA A 659 26.69 20.36 -13.40
C ALA A 659 28.11 19.76 -13.31
N VAL A 660 28.65 19.59 -12.09
CA VAL A 660 29.96 19.02 -11.80
C VAL A 660 29.82 17.99 -10.67
N GLU A 661 29.93 16.71 -11.00
CA GLU A 661 29.64 15.56 -10.13
C GLU A 661 30.00 14.25 -10.85
N ASN A 662 30.65 13.31 -10.15
CA ASN A 662 30.83 11.96 -10.65
C ASN A 662 29.51 11.20 -10.54
N ARG A 663 28.95 10.77 -11.69
CA ARG A 663 27.66 10.09 -11.76
C ARG A 663 27.84 8.74 -12.39
N ALA A 664 28.03 7.77 -11.50
CA ALA A 664 28.39 6.43 -11.83
C ALA A 664 27.20 5.47 -11.77
N ALA A 665 27.27 4.38 -12.51
CA ALA A 665 26.47 3.20 -12.23
C ALA A 665 27.25 1.91 -12.50
N TRP A 666 27.10 0.93 -11.61
CA TRP A 666 27.54 -0.43 -11.89
C TRP A 666 26.56 -1.11 -12.83
N TYR A 667 27.07 -1.89 -13.77
CA TYR A 667 26.24 -2.59 -14.74
C TYR A 667 26.78 -3.99 -15.09
N ARG A 668 25.94 -5.00 -14.84
CA ARG A 668 26.13 -6.39 -15.30
C ARG A 668 25.42 -6.56 -16.64
N SER A 669 26.17 -6.51 -17.73
CA SER A 669 25.61 -6.67 -19.08
C SER A 669 25.00 -8.07 -19.29
N ASN A 670 23.91 -8.12 -20.05
CA ASN A 670 23.39 -9.34 -20.68
C ASN A 670 23.10 -9.10 -22.18
N ASP A 671 23.80 -8.11 -22.74
CA ASP A 671 23.55 -7.54 -24.06
C ASP A 671 24.30 -8.35 -25.13
N LYS A 672 23.63 -8.60 -26.25
CA LYS A 672 24.03 -9.53 -27.31
C LYS A 672 24.11 -8.87 -28.68
N SER A 673 23.97 -7.55 -28.73
CA SER A 673 24.09 -6.74 -29.95
C SER A 673 24.30 -5.27 -29.64
N ASP A 674 24.85 -4.53 -30.60
CA ASP A 674 24.96 -3.06 -30.58
C ASP A 674 23.65 -2.36 -30.20
N ASN A 675 22.49 -2.89 -30.61
CA ASN A 675 21.19 -2.28 -30.30
C ASN A 675 20.83 -2.39 -28.80
N GLU A 676 21.19 -3.50 -28.15
CA GLU A 676 20.93 -3.72 -26.72
C GLU A 676 21.91 -2.88 -25.88
N VAL A 677 23.20 -2.90 -26.23
CA VAL A 677 24.22 -2.00 -25.64
C VAL A 677 23.82 -0.53 -25.80
N LYS A 678 23.39 -0.13 -27.00
CA LYS A 678 22.91 1.23 -27.27
C LYS A 678 21.72 1.59 -26.40
N ALA A 679 20.75 0.69 -26.20
CA ALA A 679 19.63 0.95 -25.30
C ALA A 679 20.09 1.14 -23.83
N ALA A 680 21.11 0.41 -23.37
CA ALA A 680 21.72 0.61 -22.05
C ALA A 680 22.48 1.95 -21.94
N ILE A 681 23.20 2.35 -22.98
CA ILE A 681 23.89 3.67 -23.06
C ILE A 681 22.88 4.82 -23.13
N GLU A 682 21.85 4.73 -23.96
CA GLU A 682 20.78 5.73 -24.06
C GLU A 682 20.02 5.89 -22.74
N LYS A 683 19.80 4.78 -22.02
CA LYS A 683 19.25 4.79 -20.66
C LYS A 683 20.15 5.55 -19.68
N ALA A 684 21.46 5.30 -19.69
CA ALA A 684 22.41 6.01 -18.84
C ALA A 684 22.49 7.50 -19.18
N ALA A 685 22.54 7.85 -20.47
CA ALA A 685 22.55 9.23 -20.95
C ALA A 685 21.27 10.00 -20.57
N ALA A 686 20.09 9.37 -20.71
CA ALA A 686 18.80 9.97 -20.32
C ALA A 686 18.65 10.18 -18.81
N LEU A 687 19.44 9.47 -18.01
CA LEU A 687 19.58 9.62 -16.56
C LEU A 687 20.74 10.57 -16.16
N ASN A 688 21.43 11.19 -17.12
CA ASN A 688 22.64 12.02 -16.90
C ASN A 688 23.75 11.30 -16.09
N ILE A 689 23.88 9.98 -16.25
CA ILE A 689 25.04 9.19 -15.81
C ILE A 689 26.19 9.48 -16.77
N ASN A 690 27.40 9.72 -16.25
CA ASN A 690 28.58 10.05 -17.04
C ASN A 690 29.67 8.97 -17.02
N THR A 691 29.60 7.98 -16.12
CA THR A 691 30.52 6.84 -16.07
C THR A 691 29.77 5.53 -15.82
N ILE A 692 30.09 4.46 -16.57
CA ILE A 692 29.59 3.10 -16.35
C ILE A 692 30.73 2.20 -15.89
N TYR A 693 30.53 1.55 -14.75
CA TYR A 693 31.37 0.47 -14.25
C TYR A 693 30.83 -0.86 -14.77
N LEU A 694 31.30 -1.25 -15.95
CA LEU A 694 30.84 -2.44 -16.68
C LEU A 694 31.52 -3.68 -16.11
N GLU A 695 30.73 -4.62 -15.60
CA GLU A 695 31.25 -5.89 -15.11
C GLU A 695 31.91 -6.66 -16.26
N THR A 696 33.23 -6.80 -16.18
CA THR A 696 34.11 -7.17 -17.30
C THR A 696 34.86 -8.46 -17.04
N TRP A 697 35.32 -8.68 -15.80
CA TRP A 697 35.92 -9.94 -15.35
C TRP A 697 35.15 -10.40 -14.12
N TYR A 698 34.37 -11.48 -14.26
CA TYR A 698 33.50 -11.98 -13.20
C TYR A 698 33.20 -13.47 -13.41
N ASN A 699 32.93 -14.21 -12.33
CA ASN A 699 32.75 -15.67 -12.35
C ASN A 699 33.87 -16.44 -13.11
N GLY A 700 35.10 -15.91 -13.16
CA GLY A 700 36.23 -16.50 -13.89
C GLY A 700 36.12 -16.43 -15.43
N MET A 701 35.28 -15.52 -15.95
CA MET A 701 35.02 -15.29 -17.37
C MET A 701 35.14 -13.79 -17.70
N VAL A 702 35.26 -13.47 -18.99
CA VAL A 702 35.29 -12.09 -19.49
C VAL A 702 34.05 -11.73 -20.33
N THR A 703 33.61 -10.49 -20.24
CA THR A 703 32.51 -9.91 -21.04
C THR A 703 32.93 -9.65 -22.49
N GLY A 704 34.22 -9.40 -22.73
CA GLY A 704 34.85 -9.42 -24.05
C GLY A 704 35.46 -10.80 -24.38
N TYR A 705 36.60 -10.82 -25.05
CA TYR A 705 37.37 -12.04 -25.36
C TYR A 705 38.75 -12.04 -24.70
N SER A 706 39.34 -13.25 -24.59
CA SER A 706 40.70 -13.45 -24.08
C SER A 706 41.43 -14.51 -24.92
N ASP A 707 42.70 -14.27 -25.21
CA ASP A 707 43.63 -15.20 -25.88
C ASP A 707 44.15 -16.27 -24.90
N ASN A 708 43.95 -16.08 -23.59
CA ASN A 708 44.34 -17.04 -22.57
C ASN A 708 43.38 -18.24 -22.58
N GLU A 709 43.86 -19.42 -22.98
CA GLU A 709 43.04 -20.63 -23.14
C GLU A 709 42.27 -21.07 -21.87
N LEU A 710 42.68 -20.64 -20.67
CA LEU A 710 41.97 -20.91 -19.42
C LEU A 710 40.74 -20.01 -19.23
N ILE A 711 40.71 -18.87 -19.90
CA ILE A 711 39.70 -17.82 -19.78
C ILE A 711 38.66 -18.02 -20.88
N LYS A 712 37.40 -17.66 -20.61
CA LYS A 712 36.27 -17.84 -21.53
C LYS A 712 35.46 -16.56 -21.60
N HIS A 713 34.95 -16.26 -22.80
CA HIS A 713 33.88 -15.30 -23.00
C HIS A 713 32.62 -15.73 -22.23
N HIS A 714 31.87 -14.79 -21.68
CA HIS A 714 30.67 -15.05 -20.89
C HIS A 714 29.42 -15.33 -21.78
N THR A 715 29.50 -16.36 -22.63
CA THR A 715 28.50 -16.72 -23.65
C THR A 715 27.07 -16.84 -23.13
N LYS A 716 26.85 -17.19 -21.85
CA LYS A 716 25.51 -17.24 -21.26
C LYS A 716 24.85 -15.84 -21.18
N ALA A 717 25.63 -14.80 -20.95
CA ALA A 717 25.18 -13.42 -20.85
C ALA A 717 25.16 -12.76 -22.24
N ASN A 718 26.26 -12.83 -22.98
CA ASN A 718 26.47 -12.03 -24.20
C ASN A 718 26.40 -12.83 -25.52
N GLY A 719 26.32 -14.17 -25.47
CA GLY A 719 26.28 -15.00 -26.68
C GLY A 719 27.66 -15.16 -27.33
N ASP A 720 27.78 -14.77 -28.60
CA ASP A 720 29.06 -14.69 -29.34
C ASP A 720 29.41 -13.21 -29.64
N PHE A 721 28.95 -12.28 -28.80
CA PHE A 721 29.06 -10.84 -29.00
C PHE A 721 30.07 -10.23 -28.03
N ASP A 722 31.05 -9.49 -28.55
CA ASP A 722 31.98 -8.73 -27.72
C ASP A 722 31.31 -7.47 -27.18
N ALA A 723 30.62 -7.63 -26.04
CA ALA A 723 29.91 -6.53 -25.41
C ALA A 723 30.87 -5.46 -24.88
N LEU A 724 32.11 -5.80 -24.48
CA LEU A 724 33.07 -4.82 -23.97
C LEU A 724 33.52 -3.84 -25.07
N GLU A 725 33.82 -4.33 -26.28
CA GLU A 725 34.11 -3.46 -27.44
C GLU A 725 32.95 -2.51 -27.72
N ALA A 726 31.74 -3.05 -27.78
CA ALA A 726 30.55 -2.28 -28.11
C ALA A 726 30.23 -1.23 -27.03
N PHE A 727 30.42 -1.56 -25.75
CA PHE A 727 30.24 -0.60 -24.66
C PHE A 727 31.24 0.55 -24.76
N CYS A 728 32.54 0.28 -24.95
CA CYS A 728 33.55 1.33 -25.16
C CYS A 728 33.15 2.26 -26.33
N ARG A 729 32.98 1.68 -27.53
CA ARG A 729 32.67 2.42 -28.75
C ARG A 729 31.38 3.25 -28.64
N ILE A 730 30.27 2.64 -28.20
CA ILE A 730 28.97 3.31 -28.15
C ILE A 730 28.89 4.26 -26.94
N GLY A 731 29.52 3.93 -25.81
CA GLY A 731 29.58 4.82 -24.64
C GLY A 731 30.28 6.14 -24.96
N HIS A 732 31.43 6.07 -25.66
CA HIS A 732 32.19 7.25 -26.08
C HIS A 732 31.43 8.15 -27.06
N GLU A 733 30.60 7.60 -27.96
CA GLU A 733 29.70 8.39 -28.83
C GLU A 733 28.72 9.28 -28.04
N TYR A 734 28.33 8.86 -26.83
CA TYR A 734 27.42 9.59 -25.94
C TYR A 734 28.17 10.43 -24.89
N GLY A 735 29.51 10.34 -24.84
CA GLY A 735 30.35 10.97 -23.84
C GLY A 735 30.25 10.33 -22.45
N ILE A 736 30.03 9.01 -22.40
CA ILE A 736 30.00 8.19 -21.18
C ILE A 736 31.30 7.39 -21.11
N GLU A 737 32.00 7.48 -19.99
CA GLU A 737 33.22 6.69 -19.75
C GLU A 737 32.88 5.24 -19.40
N ILE A 738 33.70 4.30 -19.89
CA ILE A 738 33.56 2.87 -19.63
C ILE A 738 34.76 2.37 -18.82
N HIS A 739 34.48 1.98 -17.58
CA HIS A 739 35.48 1.45 -16.65
C HIS A 739 35.26 -0.05 -16.47
N ALA A 740 36.29 -0.86 -16.73
CA ALA A 740 36.23 -2.31 -16.61
C ALA A 740 36.19 -2.72 -15.13
N TRP A 741 35.02 -3.13 -14.64
CA TRP A 741 34.83 -3.67 -13.30
C TRP A 741 35.27 -5.14 -13.24
N VAL A 742 36.19 -5.44 -12.33
CA VAL A 742 36.88 -6.73 -12.26
C VAL A 742 36.83 -7.34 -10.84
N GLU A 743 36.29 -8.56 -10.73
CA GLU A 743 36.22 -9.36 -9.51
C GLU A 743 37.57 -10.06 -9.25
N ASN A 744 38.42 -9.48 -8.39
CA ASN A 744 39.86 -9.73 -8.40
C ASN A 744 40.28 -11.21 -8.32
N PHE A 745 39.94 -11.91 -7.24
CA PHE A 745 40.28 -13.33 -7.07
C PHE A 745 39.05 -14.24 -7.00
N PHE A 746 37.84 -13.71 -7.06
CA PHE A 746 36.62 -14.50 -7.13
C PHE A 746 36.45 -15.05 -8.56
N ILE A 747 36.15 -16.35 -8.68
CA ILE A 747 36.12 -17.06 -9.97
C ILE A 747 34.86 -17.89 -10.18
N GLY A 748 33.77 -17.58 -9.46
CA GLY A 748 32.48 -18.25 -9.56
C GLY A 748 32.20 -19.26 -8.46
N THR A 749 31.16 -20.07 -8.61
CA THR A 749 30.63 -20.95 -7.55
C THR A 749 30.86 -22.45 -7.81
N ILE A 750 30.82 -23.26 -6.75
CA ILE A 750 30.83 -24.72 -6.86
C ILE A 750 29.63 -25.21 -7.70
N GLU A 751 28.45 -24.62 -7.49
CA GLU A 751 27.23 -24.98 -8.22
C GLU A 751 27.37 -24.69 -9.72
N GLY A 752 27.94 -23.52 -10.07
CA GLY A 752 28.25 -23.17 -11.45
C GLY A 752 29.26 -24.12 -12.08
N ALA A 753 30.35 -24.41 -11.36
CA ALA A 753 31.41 -25.32 -11.80
C ALA A 753 30.93 -26.78 -11.97
N ALA A 754 29.97 -27.24 -11.15
CA ALA A 754 29.37 -28.57 -11.29
C ALA A 754 28.57 -28.71 -12.60
N SER A 755 28.02 -27.60 -13.11
CA SER A 755 27.30 -27.56 -14.40
C SER A 755 28.20 -27.32 -15.62
N ASN A 756 29.46 -26.94 -15.43
CA ASN A 756 30.40 -26.61 -16.50
C ASN A 756 31.81 -27.15 -16.18
N ALA A 757 32.17 -28.29 -16.78
CA ALA A 757 33.49 -28.92 -16.61
C ALA A 757 34.66 -28.03 -17.07
N ASP A 758 34.42 -27.06 -17.96
CA ASP A 758 35.42 -26.11 -18.45
C ASP A 758 35.50 -24.81 -17.65
N ALA A 759 34.68 -24.64 -16.59
CA ALA A 759 34.75 -23.50 -15.68
C ALA A 759 36.13 -23.37 -15.02
N LEU A 760 36.60 -22.12 -14.84
CA LEU A 760 37.92 -21.82 -14.29
C LEU A 760 38.15 -22.49 -12.92
N VAL A 761 37.12 -22.51 -12.06
CA VAL A 761 37.08 -23.24 -10.78
C VAL A 761 37.60 -24.68 -10.90
N ASN A 762 37.17 -25.42 -11.93
CA ASN A 762 37.60 -26.80 -12.14
C ASN A 762 39.06 -26.87 -12.63
N LYS A 763 39.46 -25.95 -13.52
CA LYS A 763 40.82 -25.87 -14.08
C LYS A 763 41.86 -25.42 -13.04
N THR A 764 41.45 -24.71 -11.98
CA THR A 764 42.32 -24.18 -10.93
C THR A 764 42.24 -24.95 -9.60
N SER A 765 41.63 -26.14 -9.59
CA SER A 765 41.55 -26.99 -8.41
C SER A 765 42.93 -27.19 -7.74
N GLY A 766 42.96 -27.05 -6.41
CA GLY A 766 44.20 -27.03 -5.62
C GLY A 766 44.92 -25.67 -5.56
N LYS A 767 44.48 -24.65 -6.31
CA LYS A 767 44.99 -23.27 -6.21
C LYS A 767 44.04 -22.29 -5.49
N HIS A 768 42.94 -22.81 -4.95
CA HIS A 768 41.91 -22.00 -4.28
C HIS A 768 42.35 -21.55 -2.87
N LEU A 769 41.75 -20.46 -2.40
CA LEU A 769 41.91 -19.96 -1.04
C LEU A 769 41.18 -20.88 -0.06
N LEU A 770 41.82 -21.23 1.06
CA LEU A 770 41.26 -22.12 2.08
C LEU A 770 40.82 -21.37 3.34
N ASP A 771 39.69 -21.79 3.90
CA ASP A 771 39.25 -21.41 5.24
C ASP A 771 40.06 -22.13 6.35
N SER A 772 39.84 -21.74 7.61
CA SER A 772 40.52 -22.34 8.77
C SER A 772 40.22 -23.84 9.00
N GLN A 773 39.19 -24.38 8.35
CA GLN A 773 38.74 -25.77 8.42
C GLN A 773 39.26 -26.63 7.23
N GLY A 774 39.80 -25.99 6.18
CA GLY A 774 40.29 -26.63 4.96
C GLY A 774 39.29 -26.64 3.79
N ASN A 775 38.13 -25.97 3.90
CA ASN A 775 37.21 -25.79 2.79
C ASN A 775 37.75 -24.75 1.80
N ASN A 776 37.41 -24.90 0.52
CA ASN A 776 37.88 -24.03 -0.57
C ASN A 776 36.79 -23.09 -1.14
N PHE A 777 35.74 -22.82 -0.36
CA PHE A 777 34.58 -22.03 -0.76
C PHE A 777 33.98 -21.25 0.41
N ASN A 778 33.24 -20.18 0.09
CA ASN A 778 32.45 -19.40 1.03
C ASN A 778 30.95 -19.58 0.75
N THR A 779 30.20 -20.10 1.71
CA THR A 779 28.74 -20.24 1.58
C THR A 779 28.06 -18.88 1.75
N THR A 780 27.39 -18.41 0.70
CA THR A 780 26.56 -17.20 0.68
C THR A 780 25.12 -17.54 0.30
N GLU A 781 24.20 -16.58 0.38
CA GLU A 781 22.84 -16.73 -0.16
C GLU A 781 22.81 -16.93 -1.69
N TYR A 782 23.88 -16.51 -2.39
CA TYR A 782 24.05 -16.62 -3.85
C TYR A 782 24.79 -17.90 -4.28
N GLY A 783 25.17 -18.78 -3.33
CA GLY A 783 25.87 -20.04 -3.58
C GLY A 783 27.25 -20.15 -2.90
N ASN A 784 27.98 -21.21 -3.20
CA ASN A 784 29.30 -21.50 -2.61
C ASN A 784 30.41 -20.87 -3.45
N TYR A 785 30.81 -19.66 -3.09
CA TYR A 785 31.76 -18.82 -3.83
C TYR A 785 33.20 -19.34 -3.71
N VAL A 786 33.91 -19.45 -4.84
CA VAL A 786 35.30 -19.93 -4.89
C VAL A 786 36.25 -18.80 -5.26
N PHE A 787 37.33 -18.68 -4.49
CA PHE A 787 38.36 -17.67 -4.69
C PHE A 787 39.71 -18.34 -4.97
N LEU A 788 40.51 -17.75 -5.86
CA LEU A 788 41.92 -18.08 -6.02
C LEU A 788 42.73 -17.62 -4.79
N ASN A 789 43.74 -18.39 -4.39
CA ASN A 789 44.69 -17.97 -3.35
C ASN A 789 45.49 -16.74 -3.85
N PRO A 790 45.38 -15.55 -3.21
CA PRO A 790 46.00 -14.31 -3.67
C PRO A 790 47.50 -14.20 -3.33
N TYR A 791 48.03 -15.12 -2.52
CA TYR A 791 49.47 -15.24 -2.25
C TYR A 791 50.20 -16.06 -3.31
N ASN A 792 49.48 -16.93 -4.02
CA ASN A 792 50.06 -17.81 -5.02
C ASN A 792 50.46 -17.02 -6.28
N LYS A 793 51.75 -17.01 -6.60
CA LYS A 793 52.30 -16.27 -7.75
C LYS A 793 51.68 -16.66 -9.09
N SER A 794 51.28 -17.93 -9.29
CA SER A 794 50.66 -18.36 -10.56
C SER A 794 49.23 -17.88 -10.70
N ASN A 795 48.51 -17.66 -9.59
CA ASN A 795 47.17 -17.07 -9.60
C ASN A 795 47.26 -15.56 -9.88
N ARG A 796 48.18 -14.85 -9.21
CA ARG A 796 48.44 -13.42 -9.47
C ARG A 796 48.81 -13.18 -10.93
N ALA A 797 49.71 -13.98 -11.49
CA ALA A 797 50.09 -13.90 -12.90
C ALA A 797 48.92 -14.15 -13.87
N LEU A 798 48.02 -15.10 -13.54
CA LEU A 798 46.81 -15.35 -14.34
C LEU A 798 45.88 -14.11 -14.35
N VAL A 799 45.55 -13.57 -13.17
CA VAL A 799 44.66 -12.40 -13.07
C VAL A 799 45.31 -11.15 -13.69
N LEU A 800 46.61 -10.92 -13.48
CA LEU A 800 47.33 -9.82 -14.14
C LEU A 800 47.31 -9.96 -15.66
N SER A 801 47.44 -11.17 -16.22
CA SER A 801 47.37 -11.36 -17.69
C SER A 801 46.00 -11.01 -18.28
N VAL A 802 44.92 -11.21 -17.50
CA VAL A 802 43.57 -10.78 -17.91
C VAL A 802 43.46 -9.26 -17.88
N TYR A 803 44.02 -8.60 -16.86
CA TYR A 803 43.98 -7.14 -16.76
C TYR A 803 44.86 -6.48 -17.85
N GLU A 804 46.05 -7.01 -18.08
CA GLU A 804 46.97 -6.61 -19.16
C GLU A 804 46.26 -6.68 -20.51
N GLU A 805 45.63 -7.82 -20.82
CA GLU A 805 44.88 -8.01 -22.05
C GLU A 805 43.68 -7.05 -22.20
N ILE A 806 42.91 -6.82 -21.13
CA ILE A 806 41.79 -5.85 -21.14
C ILE A 806 42.32 -4.43 -21.46
N ILE A 807 43.41 -4.02 -20.80
CA ILE A 807 43.98 -2.67 -20.95
C ILE A 807 44.61 -2.45 -22.34
N GLU A 808 45.21 -3.48 -22.94
CA GLU A 808 45.84 -3.39 -24.26
C GLU A 808 44.84 -3.49 -25.43
N LYS A 809 43.77 -4.28 -25.29
CA LYS A 809 42.83 -4.56 -26.39
C LYS A 809 41.63 -3.60 -26.47
N TYR A 810 41.15 -3.09 -25.34
CA TYR A 810 39.91 -2.33 -25.28
C TYR A 810 40.18 -0.87 -24.90
N ASP A 811 39.46 0.06 -25.54
CA ASP A 811 39.57 1.48 -25.19
C ASP A 811 38.73 1.82 -23.96
N ILE A 812 39.17 1.28 -22.82
CA ILE A 812 38.62 1.58 -21.51
C ILE A 812 39.24 2.85 -20.93
N ASP A 813 38.43 3.60 -20.18
CA ASP A 813 38.81 4.82 -19.46
C ASP A 813 39.45 4.49 -18.10
N GLY A 814 39.01 3.38 -17.49
CA GLY A 814 39.52 2.93 -16.20
C GLY A 814 39.41 1.43 -15.94
N ILE A 815 40.11 0.97 -14.91
CA ILE A 815 39.92 -0.35 -14.29
C ILE A 815 39.35 -0.15 -12.87
N HIS A 816 38.27 -0.87 -12.57
CA HIS A 816 37.56 -0.77 -11.30
C HIS A 816 37.64 -2.09 -10.53
N LEU A 817 38.38 -2.04 -9.43
CA LEU A 817 38.76 -3.22 -8.68
C LEU A 817 37.69 -3.53 -7.60
N ASP A 818 37.05 -4.70 -7.67
CA ASP A 818 36.13 -5.20 -6.63
C ASP A 818 36.51 -6.62 -6.21
N TYR A 819 35.99 -7.08 -5.07
CA TYR A 819 36.47 -8.27 -4.36
C TYR A 819 37.99 -8.20 -4.08
N ILE A 820 38.53 -6.99 -3.87
CA ILE A 820 39.91 -6.73 -3.39
C ILE A 820 40.05 -7.07 -1.89
N ARG A 821 39.69 -8.28 -1.54
CA ARG A 821 39.49 -8.73 -0.16
C ARG A 821 39.54 -10.24 -0.10
N PHE A 822 39.73 -10.78 1.09
CA PHE A 822 39.40 -12.18 1.35
C PHE A 822 37.87 -12.32 1.48
N PRO A 823 37.31 -13.54 1.34
CA PRO A 823 35.88 -13.75 1.46
C PRO A 823 35.36 -13.36 2.85
N GLU A 824 34.06 -13.06 2.91
CA GLU A 824 33.41 -12.57 4.11
C GLU A 824 33.44 -13.55 5.28
N TYR A 825 33.53 -13.01 6.49
CA TYR A 825 33.62 -13.77 7.73
C TYR A 825 32.26 -14.35 8.14
N ASN A 826 32.11 -15.68 8.10
CA ASN A 826 30.85 -16.33 8.42
C ASN A 826 30.63 -16.47 9.95
N MET A 827 29.85 -15.55 10.52
CA MET A 827 29.20 -15.65 11.84
C MET A 827 30.07 -16.23 12.98
N GLN A 828 31.30 -15.76 13.12
CA GLN A 828 32.26 -16.22 14.14
C GLN A 828 32.70 -17.70 14.06
N LYS A 829 32.53 -18.38 12.91
CA LYS A 829 32.87 -19.81 12.74
C LYS A 829 34.22 -20.07 12.07
N TYR A 830 34.59 -19.30 11.04
CA TYR A 830 35.84 -19.47 10.28
C TYR A 830 36.18 -18.22 9.46
N ASP A 831 37.47 -18.03 9.18
CA ASP A 831 38.06 -17.03 8.29
C ASP A 831 39.06 -17.68 7.31
N TYR A 832 39.59 -16.89 6.36
CA TYR A 832 40.30 -17.38 5.18
C TYR A 832 41.81 -17.09 5.18
N GLY A 833 42.57 -17.90 4.44
CA GLY A 833 44.01 -17.74 4.27
C GLY A 833 44.85 -18.85 4.90
N TYR A 834 44.28 -20.01 5.17
CA TYR A 834 44.96 -21.10 5.85
C TYR A 834 45.64 -22.11 4.92
N ASN A 835 45.92 -21.70 3.68
CA ASN A 835 46.80 -22.39 2.76
C ASN A 835 48.22 -22.51 3.37
N ASP A 836 48.89 -23.64 3.14
CA ASP A 836 50.23 -23.90 3.69
C ASP A 836 51.28 -22.88 3.24
N ASP A 837 51.14 -22.32 2.03
CA ASP A 837 52.04 -21.28 1.52
C ASP A 837 51.85 -19.94 2.24
N ILE A 838 50.61 -19.53 2.51
CA ILE A 838 50.30 -18.33 3.31
C ILE A 838 50.82 -18.51 4.75
N ILE A 839 50.60 -19.67 5.37
CA ILE A 839 51.06 -19.94 6.75
C ILE A 839 52.59 -19.92 6.83
N ALA A 840 53.28 -20.60 5.90
CA ALA A 840 54.74 -20.55 5.82
C ALA A 840 55.27 -19.13 5.53
N GLY A 841 54.53 -18.35 4.73
CA GLY A 841 54.79 -16.94 4.47
C GLY A 841 54.74 -16.10 5.75
N PHE A 842 53.70 -16.24 6.56
CA PHE A 842 53.54 -15.56 7.85
C PHE A 842 54.63 -15.95 8.84
N GLN A 843 54.86 -17.26 9.01
CA GLN A 843 55.89 -17.81 9.90
C GLN A 843 57.28 -17.25 9.55
N LYS A 844 57.59 -17.15 8.25
CA LYS A 844 58.81 -16.53 7.75
C LYS A 844 58.86 -15.01 7.98
N ALA A 845 57.78 -14.28 7.71
CA ALA A 845 57.71 -12.83 7.84
C ALA A 845 57.90 -12.37 9.31
N TYR A 846 57.26 -13.06 10.25
CA TYR A 846 57.29 -12.74 11.69
C TYR A 846 58.30 -13.58 12.49
N LYS A 847 59.08 -14.44 11.83
CA LYS A 847 60.11 -15.31 12.43
C LYS A 847 59.55 -16.15 13.59
N THR A 848 58.40 -16.76 13.36
CA THR A 848 57.61 -17.51 14.35
C THR A 848 57.28 -18.92 13.85
N ASN A 849 57.09 -19.86 14.77
CA ASN A 849 56.59 -21.22 14.49
C ASN A 849 55.12 -21.40 14.92
N ALA A 850 54.41 -20.31 15.27
CA ALA A 850 53.01 -20.40 15.65
C ALA A 850 52.14 -20.90 14.47
N ASP A 851 51.19 -21.78 14.74
CA ASP A 851 50.12 -22.11 13.80
C ASP A 851 49.01 -21.04 13.94
N PRO A 852 48.69 -20.29 12.87
CA PRO A 852 47.61 -19.30 12.90
C PRO A 852 46.25 -19.82 13.38
N ARG A 853 45.97 -21.12 13.24
CA ARG A 853 44.72 -21.76 13.72
C ARG A 853 44.60 -21.77 15.26
N THR A 854 45.70 -21.52 15.96
CA THR A 854 45.79 -21.54 17.42
C THR A 854 45.90 -20.14 18.05
N LEU A 855 45.92 -19.09 17.23
CA LEU A 855 46.08 -17.71 17.70
C LEU A 855 44.78 -17.18 18.30
N ILE A 856 44.91 -16.53 19.46
CA ILE A 856 43.77 -15.96 20.20
C ILE A 856 43.57 -14.51 19.76
N ALA A 857 42.33 -14.17 19.38
CA ALA A 857 41.94 -12.81 18.99
C ALA A 857 42.29 -11.77 20.06
N GLY A 858 42.75 -10.59 19.65
CA GLY A 858 43.21 -9.53 20.54
C GLY A 858 44.62 -9.73 21.11
N THR A 859 45.35 -10.77 20.70
CA THR A 859 46.79 -10.89 20.99
C THR A 859 47.64 -10.28 19.87
N ALA A 860 48.79 -9.71 20.21
CA ALA A 860 49.70 -9.11 19.22
C ALA A 860 50.13 -10.07 18.09
N MET A 861 50.19 -11.38 18.34
CA MET A 861 50.50 -12.36 17.30
C MET A 861 49.30 -12.63 16.37
N HIS A 862 48.07 -12.57 16.88
CA HIS A 862 46.87 -12.58 16.05
C HIS A 862 46.78 -11.32 15.18
N ASP A 863 47.09 -10.14 15.75
CA ASP A 863 47.09 -8.88 14.99
C ASP A 863 48.16 -8.90 13.88
N ASN A 864 49.33 -9.49 14.15
CA ASN A 864 50.35 -9.76 13.12
C ASN A 864 49.85 -10.71 12.01
N TRP A 865 49.00 -11.70 12.33
CA TRP A 865 48.41 -12.62 11.34
C TRP A 865 47.36 -11.93 10.47
N CYS A 866 46.49 -11.09 11.05
CA CYS A 866 45.61 -10.21 10.27
C CYS A 866 46.42 -9.26 9.37
N LYS A 867 47.45 -8.60 9.93
CA LYS A 867 48.31 -7.68 9.18
C LYS A 867 49.07 -8.38 8.05
N PHE A 868 49.50 -9.62 8.22
CA PHE A 868 50.13 -10.39 7.13
C PHE A 868 49.17 -10.56 5.95
N ARG A 869 47.91 -10.94 6.21
CA ARG A 869 46.90 -11.14 5.17
C ARG A 869 46.48 -9.82 4.50
N GLU A 870 46.45 -8.73 5.26
CA GLU A 870 46.30 -7.37 4.72
C GLU A 870 47.41 -7.01 3.72
N GLU A 871 48.67 -7.31 4.03
CA GLU A 871 49.79 -7.05 3.10
C GLU A 871 49.77 -7.92 1.82
N ILE A 872 49.10 -9.08 1.83
CA ILE A 872 48.87 -9.87 0.60
C ILE A 872 47.97 -9.09 -0.38
N ILE A 873 46.97 -8.38 0.15
CA ILE A 873 46.06 -7.53 -0.62
C ILE A 873 46.70 -6.18 -0.97
N ASN A 874 47.37 -5.51 -0.03
CA ASN A 874 48.07 -4.24 -0.31
C ASN A 874 49.12 -4.42 -1.41
N SER A 875 49.90 -5.51 -1.37
CA SER A 875 50.87 -5.83 -2.43
C SER A 875 50.22 -6.17 -3.77
N TRP A 876 48.99 -6.70 -3.77
CA TRP A 876 48.24 -6.98 -5.00
C TRP A 876 47.79 -5.68 -5.68
N VAL A 877 47.20 -4.75 -4.92
CA VAL A 877 46.83 -3.42 -5.44
C VAL A 877 48.05 -2.67 -6.00
N LYS A 878 49.21 -2.81 -5.33
CA LYS A 878 50.48 -2.28 -5.85
C LYS A 878 50.94 -2.94 -7.15
N GLU A 879 50.75 -4.26 -7.32
CA GLU A 879 51.06 -4.95 -8.59
C GLU A 879 50.16 -4.46 -9.73
N VAL A 880 48.86 -4.29 -9.48
CA VAL A 880 47.92 -3.71 -10.45
C VAL A 880 48.29 -2.27 -10.79
N TYR A 881 48.62 -1.43 -9.80
CA TYR A 881 49.11 -0.07 -10.04
C TYR A 881 50.35 -0.05 -10.95
N ASN A 882 51.35 -0.90 -10.67
CA ASN A 882 52.55 -0.98 -11.49
C ASN A 882 52.24 -1.47 -12.92
N LEU A 883 51.30 -2.40 -13.10
CA LEU A 883 50.85 -2.86 -14.41
C LEU A 883 50.26 -1.70 -15.23
N VAL A 884 49.31 -0.97 -14.66
CA VAL A 884 48.65 0.17 -15.31
C VAL A 884 49.67 1.27 -15.65
N MET A 885 50.57 1.61 -14.72
CA MET A 885 51.63 2.61 -14.94
C MET A 885 52.67 2.18 -15.97
N ASN A 886 52.82 0.89 -16.27
CA ASN A 886 53.72 0.41 -17.32
C ASN A 886 53.05 0.43 -18.72
N ILE A 887 51.73 0.20 -18.79
CA ILE A 887 50.99 0.04 -20.06
C ILE A 887 50.29 1.34 -20.49
N LYS A 888 49.37 1.86 -19.67
CA LYS A 888 48.54 3.04 -19.97
C LYS A 888 48.54 3.96 -18.73
N PRO A 889 49.59 4.75 -18.47
CA PRO A 889 49.73 5.59 -17.25
C PRO A 889 48.61 6.61 -17.03
N ASN A 890 47.82 6.90 -18.08
CA ASN A 890 46.66 7.79 -18.01
C ASN A 890 45.35 7.07 -17.62
N LEU A 891 45.27 5.74 -17.72
CA LEU A 891 44.08 4.96 -17.34
C LEU A 891 43.71 5.21 -15.86
N TRP A 892 42.42 5.31 -15.55
CA TRP A 892 41.92 5.48 -14.18
C TRP A 892 41.99 4.17 -13.38
N ILE A 893 42.34 4.24 -12.09
CA ILE A 893 42.27 3.09 -11.17
C ILE A 893 41.30 3.42 -10.06
N SER A 894 40.22 2.65 -9.94
CA SER A 894 39.21 2.83 -8.90
C SER A 894 38.94 1.53 -8.12
N CYS A 895 38.26 1.62 -6.98
CA CYS A 895 37.92 0.43 -6.18
C CYS A 895 36.59 0.50 -5.42
N ALA A 896 35.95 -0.65 -5.24
CA ALA A 896 34.78 -0.82 -4.36
C ALA A 896 35.17 -1.39 -2.98
N THR A 897 34.70 -0.74 -1.90
CA THR A 897 35.14 -1.01 -0.53
C THR A 897 33.99 -1.08 0.47
N TYR A 898 34.16 -1.92 1.50
CA TYR A 898 33.16 -2.06 2.57
C TYR A 898 32.98 -0.75 3.35
N PRO A 899 31.75 -0.35 3.71
CA PRO A 899 31.49 0.93 4.37
C PRO A 899 32.17 1.06 5.74
N ASN A 900 32.48 -0.04 6.42
CA ASN A 900 33.19 -0.04 7.69
C ASN A 900 34.72 -0.06 7.49
N ALA A 901 35.31 1.12 7.30
CA ALA A 901 36.76 1.30 7.07
C ALA A 901 37.65 0.82 8.25
N GLU A 902 37.14 0.85 9.49
CA GLU A 902 37.93 0.52 10.68
C GLU A 902 38.15 -0.98 10.89
N THR A 903 37.14 -1.79 10.58
CA THR A 903 37.17 -3.24 10.81
C THR A 903 37.55 -4.05 9.57
N ALA A 904 37.28 -3.54 8.37
CA ALA A 904 37.58 -4.22 7.10
C ALA A 904 39.05 -4.70 6.98
N PRO A 905 40.09 -3.95 7.41
CA PRO A 905 41.48 -4.42 7.41
C PRO A 905 41.73 -5.66 8.28
N LYS A 906 40.87 -5.95 9.26
CA LYS A 906 41.05 -7.03 10.24
C LYS A 906 40.22 -8.28 9.94
N ILE A 907 39.07 -8.13 9.27
CA ILE A 907 38.10 -9.22 9.03
C ILE A 907 38.08 -9.74 7.59
N ILE A 908 38.31 -8.87 6.61
CA ILE A 908 38.35 -9.19 5.16
C ILE A 908 39.66 -8.70 4.50
N PHE A 909 40.55 -8.11 5.29
CA PHE A 909 41.88 -7.63 4.90
C PHE A 909 41.89 -6.56 3.80
N GLN A 910 40.80 -5.78 3.73
CA GLN A 910 40.63 -4.65 2.80
C GLN A 910 41.05 -3.35 3.50
N ASN A 911 42.18 -2.74 3.11
CA ASN A 911 42.68 -1.49 3.68
C ASN A 911 42.87 -0.41 2.60
N PHE A 912 41.78 0.22 2.17
CA PHE A 912 41.86 1.28 1.16
C PHE A 912 42.66 2.50 1.63
N SER A 913 42.66 2.81 2.93
CA SER A 913 43.46 3.89 3.51
C SER A 913 44.95 3.72 3.21
N ASN A 914 45.46 2.48 3.18
CA ASN A 914 46.82 2.19 2.75
C ASN A 914 47.05 2.54 1.28
N TRP A 915 46.12 2.20 0.39
CA TRP A 915 46.26 2.40 -1.05
C TRP A 915 46.14 3.88 -1.43
N VAL A 916 45.28 4.63 -0.73
CA VAL A 916 45.14 6.09 -0.84
C VAL A 916 46.41 6.79 -0.37
N GLU A 917 47.00 6.40 0.77
CA GLU A 917 48.25 6.99 1.27
C GLU A 917 49.43 6.77 0.32
N HIS A 918 49.49 5.63 -0.37
CA HIS A 918 50.50 5.36 -1.40
C HIS A 918 50.13 5.89 -2.79
N GLY A 919 48.95 6.50 -2.95
CA GLY A 919 48.48 7.07 -4.21
C GLY A 919 48.09 6.05 -5.29
N TRP A 920 47.88 4.77 -4.97
CA TRP A 920 47.61 3.73 -5.97
C TRP A 920 46.19 3.75 -6.57
N ILE A 921 45.27 4.50 -5.97
CA ILE A 921 43.86 4.60 -6.37
C ILE A 921 43.53 6.07 -6.68
N ASP A 922 42.86 6.30 -7.80
CA ASP A 922 42.35 7.60 -8.22
C ASP A 922 40.93 7.89 -7.74
N GLU A 923 40.09 6.86 -7.54
CA GLU A 923 38.75 7.02 -6.94
C GLU A 923 38.32 5.81 -6.10
N VAL A 924 37.77 6.07 -4.90
CA VAL A 924 37.26 5.05 -3.99
C VAL A 924 35.72 5.08 -3.95
N PHE A 925 35.09 3.91 -3.91
CA PHE A 925 33.64 3.74 -3.84
C PHE A 925 33.22 2.99 -2.58
N SER A 926 32.50 3.65 -1.66
CA SER A 926 31.96 2.98 -0.46
C SER A 926 30.64 2.26 -0.77
N MET A 927 30.49 1.00 -0.39
CA MET A 927 29.24 0.24 -0.57
C MET A 927 28.20 0.59 0.52
N SER A 928 27.62 1.79 0.45
CA SER A 928 26.70 2.34 1.45
C SER A 928 25.23 1.97 1.19
N TYR A 929 24.94 0.67 1.02
CA TYR A 929 23.63 0.14 0.62
C TYR A 929 22.54 0.12 1.71
N GLY A 930 22.54 1.10 2.61
CA GLY A 930 21.54 1.25 3.67
C GLY A 930 20.35 2.11 3.25
N ALA A 931 19.13 1.67 3.58
CA ALA A 931 17.94 2.51 3.41
C ALA A 931 17.86 3.67 4.42
N ASP A 932 18.58 3.60 5.55
CA ASP A 932 18.66 4.70 6.52
C ASP A 932 19.70 5.75 6.09
N ASN A 933 19.19 6.93 5.73
CA ASN A 933 19.95 8.12 5.36
C ASN A 933 20.97 8.53 6.44
N SER A 934 20.74 8.21 7.71
CA SER A 934 21.68 8.46 8.81
C SER A 934 22.93 7.56 8.73
N ILE A 935 22.76 6.28 8.39
CA ILE A 935 23.87 5.33 8.22
C ILE A 935 24.71 5.71 6.99
N VAL A 936 24.05 6.04 5.87
CA VAL A 936 24.74 6.55 4.67
C VAL A 936 25.58 7.79 5.02
N LYS A 937 25.00 8.74 5.76
CA LYS A 937 25.71 9.96 6.19
C LYS A 937 26.97 9.69 7.01
N GLU A 938 26.93 8.70 7.90
CA GLU A 938 28.06 8.34 8.76
C GLU A 938 29.18 7.66 7.96
N ASN A 939 28.84 6.77 7.02
CA ASN A 939 29.81 6.18 6.10
C ASN A 939 30.54 7.24 5.28
N VAL A 940 29.80 8.21 4.71
CA VAL A 940 30.40 9.29 3.89
C VAL A 940 31.35 10.13 4.73
N ARG A 941 30.98 10.52 5.94
CA ARG A 941 31.86 11.27 6.87
C ARG A 941 33.14 10.50 7.22
N LEU A 942 33.04 9.19 7.42
CA LEU A 942 34.20 8.34 7.70
C LEU A 942 35.16 8.34 6.50
N TYR A 943 34.64 8.13 5.29
CA TYR A 943 35.44 8.10 4.06
C TYR A 943 36.11 9.45 3.76
N GLU A 944 35.36 10.55 3.84
CA GLU A 944 35.88 11.93 3.74
C GLU A 944 37.06 12.18 4.69
N SER A 945 36.93 11.76 5.95
CA SER A 945 37.98 11.94 6.97
C SER A 945 39.28 11.16 6.69
N ILE A 946 39.22 10.12 5.85
CA ILE A 946 40.35 9.27 5.47
C ILE A 946 40.97 9.71 4.14
N ILE A 947 40.12 10.05 3.16
CA ILE A 947 40.50 10.35 1.78
C ILE A 947 41.06 11.76 1.64
N THR A 948 40.41 12.76 2.23
CA THR A 948 40.83 14.17 2.16
C THR A 948 41.10 14.61 0.70
N ASP A 949 42.22 15.26 0.40
CA ASP A 949 42.56 15.76 -0.95
C ASP A 949 43.47 14.79 -1.75
N LYS A 950 43.60 13.51 -1.34
CA LYS A 950 44.56 12.55 -1.90
C LYS A 950 44.04 11.75 -3.10
N THR A 951 42.72 11.58 -3.16
CA THR A 951 42.00 10.78 -4.16
C THR A 951 40.56 11.27 -4.25
N PHE A 952 39.79 10.81 -5.23
CA PHE A 952 38.36 11.14 -5.34
C PHE A 952 37.51 10.13 -4.57
N TYR A 953 36.32 10.55 -4.13
CA TYR A 953 35.39 9.69 -3.39
C TYR A 953 33.96 9.76 -3.91
N SER A 954 33.41 8.61 -4.29
CA SER A 954 32.02 8.45 -4.68
C SER A 954 31.30 7.46 -3.75
N THR A 955 30.00 7.69 -3.50
CA THR A 955 29.22 6.80 -2.62
C THR A 955 28.36 5.82 -3.42
N GLY A 956 28.53 4.52 -3.18
CA GLY A 956 27.67 3.48 -3.72
C GLY A 956 26.32 3.43 -2.99
N LEU A 957 25.23 3.59 -3.74
CA LEU A 957 23.85 3.66 -3.25
C LEU A 957 22.98 2.54 -3.84
N SER A 958 22.08 1.98 -3.03
CA SER A 958 21.20 0.87 -3.42
C SER A 958 19.88 1.35 -4.02
N ALA A 959 19.69 1.11 -5.31
CA ALA A 959 18.41 1.32 -6.00
C ALA A 959 17.54 0.05 -5.96
N PHE A 960 17.33 -0.51 -4.77
CA PHE A 960 16.57 -1.76 -4.53
C PHE A 960 16.25 -1.94 -3.03
N GLY A 961 15.51 -3.01 -2.71
CA GLY A 961 15.25 -3.41 -1.33
C GLY A 961 14.20 -2.52 -0.66
N LYS A 962 14.56 -1.91 0.49
CA LYS A 962 13.66 -1.05 1.28
C LYS A 962 13.87 0.46 1.04
N THR A 963 14.85 0.85 0.23
CA THR A 963 15.12 2.27 -0.08
C THR A 963 13.98 2.83 -0.92
N THR A 964 13.27 3.85 -0.43
CA THR A 964 12.19 4.47 -1.22
C THR A 964 12.75 5.34 -2.35
N GLN A 965 11.94 5.68 -3.36
CA GLN A 965 12.36 6.57 -4.44
C GLN A 965 12.83 7.94 -3.93
N ILE A 966 12.13 8.48 -2.91
CA ILE A 966 12.46 9.77 -2.32
C ILE A 966 13.66 9.70 -1.37
N ASP A 967 13.81 8.63 -0.59
CA ASP A 967 15.03 8.41 0.20
C ASP A 967 16.25 8.30 -0.71
N PHE A 968 16.15 7.56 -1.82
CA PHE A 968 17.24 7.43 -2.79
C PHE A 968 17.68 8.79 -3.36
N ALA A 969 16.74 9.66 -3.76
CA ALA A 969 17.07 11.01 -4.22
C ALA A 969 17.67 11.88 -3.11
N TYR A 970 17.15 11.81 -1.89
CA TYR A 970 17.75 12.49 -0.74
C TYR A 970 19.14 11.95 -0.37
N GLN A 971 19.42 10.66 -0.57
CA GLN A 971 20.75 10.09 -0.36
C GLN A 971 21.77 10.71 -1.32
N ILE A 972 21.45 10.87 -2.60
CA ILE A 972 22.33 11.51 -3.59
C ILE A 972 22.70 12.94 -3.16
N ASP A 973 21.72 13.75 -2.75
CA ASP A 973 21.98 15.12 -2.28
C ASP A 973 22.72 15.15 -0.92
N LEU A 974 22.42 14.20 -0.04
CA LEU A 974 23.05 14.06 1.27
C LEU A 974 24.53 13.68 1.16
N VAL A 975 24.92 12.78 0.25
CA VAL A 975 26.34 12.40 0.12
C VAL A 975 27.17 13.58 -0.41
N ARG A 976 26.63 14.29 -1.41
CA ARG A 976 27.18 15.54 -1.96
C ARG A 976 27.31 16.63 -0.88
N GLY A 977 26.26 16.80 -0.07
CA GLY A 977 26.22 17.78 1.02
C GLY A 977 27.13 17.47 2.22
N VAL A 978 27.70 16.25 2.31
CA VAL A 978 28.72 15.88 3.31
C VAL A 978 30.13 16.08 2.80
N GLY A 979 30.39 15.82 1.52
CA GLY A 979 31.70 16.02 0.90
C GLY A 979 31.90 15.30 -0.43
N ALA A 980 31.25 14.14 -0.61
CA ALA A 980 31.55 13.22 -1.71
C ALA A 980 31.52 13.89 -3.09
N ASP A 981 32.47 13.51 -3.93
CA ASP A 981 32.64 13.99 -5.29
C ASP A 981 31.56 13.45 -6.25
N GLY A 982 30.87 12.39 -5.83
CA GLY A 982 29.77 11.81 -6.58
C GLY A 982 29.09 10.62 -5.93
N SER A 983 28.31 9.91 -6.75
CA SER A 983 27.58 8.72 -6.34
C SER A 983 27.51 7.67 -7.45
N ALA A 984 27.48 6.41 -7.03
CA ALA A 984 27.41 5.24 -7.89
C ALA A 984 26.16 4.41 -7.59
N ILE A 985 25.39 4.13 -8.64
CA ILE A 985 24.12 3.42 -8.50
C ILE A 985 24.34 1.93 -8.67
N PHE A 986 23.99 1.15 -7.64
CA PHE A 986 23.89 -0.31 -7.74
C PHE A 986 22.42 -0.70 -7.95
N SER A 987 21.97 -1.02 -9.18
CA SER A 987 22.69 -1.05 -10.46
C SER A 987 21.91 -0.33 -11.56
N LEU A 988 22.55 0.02 -12.69
CA LEU A 988 21.85 0.57 -13.87
C LEU A 988 20.77 -0.40 -14.38
N GLY A 989 20.96 -1.71 -14.21
CA GLY A 989 19.97 -2.74 -14.56
C GLY A 989 18.70 -2.69 -13.70
N SER A 990 18.81 -2.23 -12.45
CA SER A 990 17.71 -2.17 -11.48
C SER A 990 16.73 -1.01 -11.72
N ILE A 991 17.12 0.01 -12.49
CA ILE A 991 16.29 1.20 -12.76
C ILE A 991 15.25 0.90 -13.84
N THR A 992 13.98 1.23 -13.59
CA THR A 992 12.86 1.16 -14.55
C THR A 992 12.10 2.47 -14.55
N GLN A 993 11.29 2.72 -15.58
CA GLN A 993 10.46 3.94 -15.67
C GLN A 993 9.52 4.10 -14.46
N ASP A 994 9.04 2.99 -13.92
CA ASP A 994 8.09 2.96 -12.79
C ASP A 994 8.77 3.06 -11.40
N ASN A 995 10.11 3.08 -11.31
CA ASN A 995 10.83 3.17 -10.04
C ASN A 995 11.64 4.49 -9.87
N TYR A 996 12.96 4.40 -9.62
CA TYR A 996 13.84 5.52 -9.31
C TYR A 996 14.09 6.49 -10.48
N TRP A 997 13.58 6.19 -11.70
CA TRP A 997 13.78 7.02 -12.89
C TRP A 997 13.41 8.49 -12.67
N ASN A 998 12.18 8.75 -12.20
CA ASN A 998 11.70 10.11 -11.96
C ASN A 998 12.47 10.80 -10.82
N ALA A 999 12.85 10.05 -9.79
CA ALA A 999 13.63 10.56 -8.66
C ALA A 999 15.02 11.06 -9.07
N MET A 1000 15.62 10.42 -10.09
CA MET A 1000 16.86 10.86 -10.72
C MET A 1000 16.62 12.02 -11.72
N GLN A 1001 15.80 11.78 -12.74
CA GLN A 1001 15.65 12.68 -13.89
C GLN A 1001 14.96 14.00 -13.55
N SER A 1002 14.03 14.01 -12.60
CA SER A 1002 13.33 15.23 -12.15
C SER A 1002 13.90 15.80 -10.84
N GLY A 1003 14.95 15.19 -10.29
CA GLY A 1003 15.58 15.59 -9.04
C GLY A 1003 17.10 15.58 -9.11
N ALA A 1004 17.75 14.73 -8.33
CA ALA A 1004 19.18 14.87 -8.04
C ALA A 1004 20.10 14.85 -9.27
N TYR A 1005 19.69 14.22 -10.38
CA TYR A 1005 20.42 14.14 -11.66
C TYR A 1005 19.75 14.94 -12.80
N ALA A 1006 18.86 15.89 -12.52
CA ALA A 1006 18.13 16.67 -13.52
C ALA A 1006 19.01 17.53 -14.46
N VAL A 1007 20.18 17.98 -14.01
CA VAL A 1007 21.14 18.77 -14.81
C VAL A 1007 22.23 17.85 -15.37
N LYS A 1008 22.63 17.99 -16.64
CA LYS A 1008 23.75 17.21 -17.21
C LYS A 1008 25.07 17.55 -16.50
N SER A 1009 25.81 16.54 -16.07
CA SER A 1009 27.02 16.69 -15.25
C SER A 1009 28.31 16.25 -15.96
N VAL A 1010 29.41 16.93 -15.65
CA VAL A 1010 30.79 16.54 -15.99
C VAL A 1010 31.50 16.02 -14.74
N GLN A 1011 32.35 15.00 -14.89
CA GLN A 1011 33.16 14.44 -13.80
C GLN A 1011 34.08 15.50 -13.16
N VAL A 1012 34.39 15.33 -11.87
CA VAL A 1012 35.16 16.32 -11.09
C VAL A 1012 36.65 16.37 -11.47
N TYR A 1013 37.17 15.31 -12.08
CA TYR A 1013 38.57 15.17 -12.50
C TYR A 1013 38.86 15.63 -13.93
N MET A 1014 37.85 16.06 -14.69
CA MET A 1014 37.98 16.49 -16.09
C MET A 1014 38.53 17.92 -16.27
N LEU A 1015 39.34 18.40 -15.33
CA LEU A 1015 40.13 19.65 -15.32
C LEU A 1015 39.41 20.85 -15.97
N SER A 1016 39.71 21.17 -17.23
CA SER A 1016 39.13 22.33 -17.92
C SER A 1016 37.65 22.16 -18.27
N LYS A 1017 37.21 20.93 -18.58
CA LYS A 1017 35.78 20.64 -18.79
C LYS A 1017 35.01 20.80 -17.46
N THR A 1018 35.60 20.38 -16.34
CA THR A 1018 35.09 20.60 -14.98
C THR A 1018 34.96 22.10 -14.64
N ILE A 1019 36.00 22.90 -14.89
CA ILE A 1019 35.96 24.35 -14.66
C ILE A 1019 34.94 25.03 -15.59
N SER A 1020 34.86 24.68 -16.86
CA SER A 1020 33.89 25.29 -17.79
C SER A 1020 32.44 24.98 -17.40
N ALA A 1021 32.15 23.73 -17.02
CA ALA A 1021 30.84 23.34 -16.49
C ALA A 1021 30.51 24.08 -15.18
N GLY A 1022 31.44 24.12 -14.23
CA GLY A 1022 31.29 24.84 -12.96
C GLY A 1022 31.06 26.35 -13.14
N MET A 1023 31.82 27.01 -14.02
CA MET A 1023 31.60 28.43 -14.33
C MET A 1023 30.24 28.66 -15.00
N SER A 1024 29.79 27.76 -15.89
CA SER A 1024 28.47 27.83 -16.52
C SER A 1024 27.34 27.71 -15.50
N ASP A 1025 27.51 26.80 -14.54
CA ASP A 1025 26.53 26.54 -13.49
C ASP A 1025 26.47 27.69 -12.47
N ILE A 1026 27.61 28.28 -12.11
CA ILE A 1026 27.65 29.48 -11.29
C ILE A 1026 26.98 30.65 -12.02
N LEU A 1027 27.18 30.84 -13.33
CA LEU A 1027 26.45 31.85 -14.12
C LEU A 1027 24.93 31.62 -14.06
N ARG A 1028 24.46 30.38 -14.24
CA ARG A 1028 23.05 30.00 -14.07
C ARG A 1028 22.55 30.35 -12.67
N LYS A 1029 23.30 30.00 -11.62
CA LYS A 1029 22.96 30.30 -10.22
C LYS A 1029 22.91 31.79 -9.95
N LEU A 1030 23.80 32.60 -10.52
CA LEU A 1030 23.74 34.08 -10.40
C LEU A 1030 22.43 34.64 -10.94
N ASP A 1031 21.91 34.08 -12.04
CA ASP A 1031 20.67 34.53 -12.67
C ASP A 1031 19.39 33.97 -12.01
N LEU A 1032 19.39 32.69 -11.60
CA LEU A 1032 18.18 31.98 -11.16
C LEU A 1032 18.06 31.77 -9.64
N VAL A 1033 19.18 31.63 -8.92
CA VAL A 1033 19.22 31.23 -7.51
C VAL A 1033 19.61 32.42 -6.63
N TYR A 1034 20.72 33.08 -6.91
CA TYR A 1034 21.17 34.25 -6.17
C TYR A 1034 20.39 35.51 -6.58
N GLY A 1035 20.11 35.68 -7.87
CA GLY A 1035 19.37 36.81 -8.45
C GLY A 1035 17.84 36.73 -8.40
N TYR A 1036 17.26 35.75 -7.70
CA TYR A 1036 15.82 35.48 -7.74
C TYR A 1036 14.92 36.66 -7.32
N ASN A 1037 15.44 37.58 -6.51
CA ASN A 1037 14.74 38.76 -6.01
C ASN A 1037 15.28 40.09 -6.60
N GLY A 1038 16.14 40.02 -7.62
CA GLY A 1038 16.71 41.18 -8.31
C GLY A 1038 18.21 41.08 -8.53
N LYS A 1039 18.82 42.17 -9.03
CA LYS A 1039 20.26 42.19 -9.32
C LYS A 1039 21.08 42.09 -8.04
N ILE A 1040 21.94 41.07 -7.94
CA ILE A 1040 22.82 40.90 -6.79
C ILE A 1040 24.02 41.85 -6.82
N LYS A 1041 24.50 42.21 -5.63
CA LYS A 1041 25.62 43.13 -5.40
C LYS A 1041 26.94 42.70 -6.03
N TYR A 1042 27.24 41.41 -6.03
CA TYR A 1042 28.52 40.86 -6.51
C TYR A 1042 28.59 40.68 -8.03
N ASP A 1043 27.46 40.76 -8.73
CA ASP A 1043 27.35 40.36 -10.14
C ASP A 1043 28.33 41.11 -11.06
N ASP A 1044 28.34 42.45 -10.97
CA ASP A 1044 29.23 43.32 -11.76
C ASP A 1044 30.73 43.08 -11.46
N LEU A 1045 31.05 42.53 -10.28
CA LEU A 1045 32.42 42.25 -9.85
C LEU A 1045 32.91 40.88 -10.34
N ILE A 1046 32.08 39.85 -10.23
CA ILE A 1046 32.50 38.45 -10.45
C ILE A 1046 32.11 37.90 -11.82
N ARG A 1047 31.00 38.33 -12.43
CA ARG A 1047 30.57 37.83 -13.75
C ARG A 1047 31.62 38.01 -14.85
N PRO A 1048 32.36 39.15 -14.95
CA PRO A 1048 33.43 39.28 -15.94
C PRO A 1048 34.57 38.27 -15.72
N LEU A 1049 34.92 38.00 -14.46
CA LEU A 1049 35.99 37.07 -14.09
C LEU A 1049 35.59 35.62 -14.37
N ILE A 1050 34.35 35.23 -14.04
CA ILE A 1050 33.79 33.91 -14.34
C ILE A 1050 33.81 33.65 -15.86
N ASN A 1051 33.45 34.64 -16.68
CA ASN A 1051 33.51 34.53 -18.14
C ASN A 1051 34.95 34.39 -18.68
N ASP A 1052 35.92 35.10 -18.10
CA ASP A 1052 37.35 34.96 -18.46
C ASP A 1052 37.88 33.56 -18.10
N ILE A 1053 37.62 33.07 -16.87
CA ILE A 1053 37.97 31.71 -16.44
C ILE A 1053 37.34 30.66 -17.35
N LYS A 1054 36.05 30.80 -17.67
CA LYS A 1054 35.36 29.90 -18.60
C LYS A 1054 36.02 29.91 -19.98
N THR A 1055 36.35 31.09 -20.51
CA THR A 1055 37.01 31.23 -21.83
C THR A 1055 38.40 30.58 -21.84
N LYS A 1056 39.19 30.75 -20.78
CA LYS A 1056 40.47 30.04 -20.59
C LYS A 1056 40.30 28.52 -20.53
N ALA A 1057 39.24 28.05 -19.87
CA ALA A 1057 38.94 26.63 -19.74
C ALA A 1057 38.49 26.01 -21.07
N ASP A 1058 37.57 26.65 -21.79
CA ASP A 1058 37.11 26.22 -23.12
C ASP A 1058 38.26 26.17 -24.15
N ALA A 1059 39.28 27.02 -23.99
CA ALA A 1059 40.45 27.07 -24.86
C ALA A 1059 41.57 26.06 -24.50
N PHE A 1060 41.46 25.34 -23.38
CA PHE A 1060 42.49 24.38 -22.96
C PHE A 1060 42.27 22.99 -23.56
N ASP A 1061 43.15 22.58 -24.46
CA ASP A 1061 43.20 21.25 -25.07
C ASP A 1061 43.62 20.19 -24.03
N LEU A 1062 42.64 19.69 -23.28
CA LEU A 1062 42.81 18.70 -22.22
C LEU A 1062 43.29 17.34 -22.74
N GLU A 1063 42.86 16.98 -23.94
CA GLU A 1063 43.07 15.66 -24.54
C GLU A 1063 44.53 15.49 -24.97
N ASN A 1064 45.13 16.52 -25.57
CA ASN A 1064 46.54 16.49 -25.99
C ASN A 1064 47.53 17.00 -24.92
N ALA A 1065 47.06 17.53 -23.78
CA ALA A 1065 47.94 18.07 -22.74
C ALA A 1065 48.71 17.00 -21.94
N ASP A 1066 50.01 17.21 -21.78
CA ASP A 1066 50.87 16.41 -20.88
C ASP A 1066 50.61 16.71 -19.39
N ILE A 1067 51.15 15.88 -18.49
CA ILE A 1067 50.95 16.01 -17.03
C ILE A 1067 51.43 17.37 -16.51
N LYS A 1068 52.50 17.95 -17.07
CA LYS A 1068 53.06 19.25 -16.65
C LYS A 1068 52.19 20.41 -17.13
N GLN A 1069 51.64 20.34 -18.34
CA GLN A 1069 50.65 21.28 -18.85
C GLN A 1069 49.37 21.23 -18.02
N LYS A 1070 48.88 20.03 -17.69
CA LYS A 1070 47.73 19.81 -16.80
C LYS A 1070 47.96 20.39 -15.39
N LEU A 1071 49.13 20.13 -14.78
CA LEU A 1071 49.51 20.74 -13.49
C LEU A 1071 49.59 22.27 -13.55
N THR A 1072 50.08 22.84 -14.66
CA THR A 1072 50.17 24.29 -14.87
C THR A 1072 48.76 24.90 -14.98
N TYR A 1073 47.87 24.28 -15.76
CA TYR A 1073 46.47 24.70 -15.88
C TYR A 1073 45.75 24.67 -14.53
N VAL A 1074 45.83 23.54 -13.82
CA VAL A 1074 45.18 23.34 -12.50
C VAL A 1074 45.65 24.39 -11.48
N THR A 1075 46.94 24.72 -11.48
CA THR A 1075 47.48 25.76 -10.58
C THR A 1075 46.92 27.14 -10.93
N GLY A 1076 46.90 27.51 -12.21
CA GLY A 1076 46.31 28.78 -12.66
C GLY A 1076 44.80 28.88 -12.38
N ALA A 1077 44.05 27.78 -12.54
CA ALA A 1077 42.63 27.73 -12.20
C ALA A 1077 42.39 27.94 -10.70
N ILE A 1078 43.22 27.34 -9.83
CA ILE A 1078 43.15 27.57 -8.38
C ILE A 1078 43.44 29.05 -8.05
N ASP A 1079 44.45 29.66 -8.67
CA ASP A 1079 44.78 31.07 -8.44
C ASP A 1079 43.65 32.02 -8.89
N ASP A 1080 43.08 31.79 -10.08
CA ASP A 1080 41.94 32.55 -10.62
C ASP A 1080 40.70 32.44 -9.71
N LEU A 1081 40.39 31.23 -9.19
CA LEU A 1081 39.28 31.00 -8.26
C LEU A 1081 39.50 31.68 -6.89
N ASN A 1082 40.71 31.60 -6.34
CA ASN A 1082 41.07 32.29 -5.09
C ASN A 1082 40.97 33.82 -5.24
N ASN A 1083 41.32 34.37 -6.40
CA ASN A 1083 41.17 35.80 -6.69
C ASN A 1083 39.70 36.23 -6.64
N ILE A 1084 38.76 35.44 -7.20
CA ILE A 1084 37.32 35.72 -7.06
C ILE A 1084 36.87 35.67 -5.60
N ILE A 1085 37.28 34.66 -4.83
CA ILE A 1085 36.96 34.57 -3.40
C ILE A 1085 37.46 35.81 -2.64
N SER A 1086 38.70 36.24 -2.89
CA SER A 1086 39.28 37.44 -2.24
C SER A 1086 38.51 38.72 -2.58
N ILE A 1087 38.01 38.85 -3.82
CA ILE A 1087 37.15 39.97 -4.24
C ILE A 1087 35.80 39.94 -3.51
N ILE A 1088 35.17 38.77 -3.38
CA ILE A 1088 33.91 38.62 -2.61
C ILE A 1088 34.15 38.96 -1.14
N GLU A 1089 35.23 38.46 -0.53
CA GLU A 1089 35.54 38.68 0.88
C GLU A 1089 35.85 40.14 1.21
N SER A 1090 36.59 40.84 0.35
CA SER A 1090 37.01 42.23 0.56
C SER A 1090 35.89 43.28 0.36
N ASN A 1091 34.77 42.93 -0.28
CA ASN A 1091 33.66 43.85 -0.58
C ASN A 1091 32.47 43.73 0.42
N THR A 1092 32.74 43.32 1.66
CA THR A 1092 31.71 43.12 2.70
C THR A 1092 31.54 44.34 3.60
N THR A 1093 30.31 44.85 3.77
CA THR A 1093 30.02 46.05 4.59
C THR A 1093 28.76 45.98 5.46
N ASP A 1094 27.93 44.94 5.32
CA ASP A 1094 26.66 44.82 6.05
C ASP A 1094 26.40 43.37 6.50
N SER A 1095 25.63 43.17 7.58
CA SER A 1095 25.36 41.85 8.17
C SER A 1095 24.49 40.95 7.31
N ASP A 1096 23.56 41.55 6.56
CA ASP A 1096 22.45 40.83 5.92
C ASP A 1096 22.88 40.15 4.61
N ASP A 1097 24.05 40.52 4.09
CA ASP A 1097 24.69 40.00 2.87
C ASP A 1097 25.51 38.71 3.12
N GLN A 1098 25.68 38.31 4.38
CA GLN A 1098 26.60 37.23 4.78
C GLN A 1098 26.17 35.83 4.30
N VAL A 1099 24.86 35.57 4.15
CA VAL A 1099 24.37 34.27 3.66
C VAL A 1099 24.69 34.10 2.17
N LEU A 1100 24.44 35.13 1.36
CA LEU A 1100 24.78 35.15 -0.07
C LEU A 1100 26.30 35.00 -0.27
N LYS A 1101 27.10 35.77 0.48
CA LYS A 1101 28.56 35.64 0.51
C LYS A 1101 29.00 34.20 0.80
N ASN A 1102 28.43 33.56 1.83
CA ASN A 1102 28.77 32.19 2.20
C ASN A 1102 28.34 31.15 1.15
N ALA A 1103 27.26 31.42 0.40
CA ALA A 1103 26.84 30.56 -0.70
C ALA A 1103 27.82 30.68 -1.88
N LEU A 1104 28.10 31.91 -2.36
CA LEU A 1104 29.04 32.16 -3.46
C LEU A 1104 30.43 31.61 -3.17
N VAL A 1105 30.99 31.87 -1.98
CA VAL A 1105 32.33 31.38 -1.58
C VAL A 1105 32.38 29.84 -1.52
N ARG A 1106 31.25 29.16 -1.25
CA ARG A 1106 31.18 27.68 -1.23
C ARG A 1106 31.34 27.09 -2.63
N GLU A 1107 30.68 27.68 -3.63
CA GLU A 1107 30.77 27.24 -5.04
C GLU A 1107 32.23 27.24 -5.53
N PHE A 1108 32.93 28.37 -5.36
CA PHE A 1108 34.33 28.48 -5.76
C PHE A 1108 35.26 27.57 -4.94
N ASN A 1109 35.00 27.40 -3.64
CA ASN A 1109 35.78 26.47 -2.82
C ASN A 1109 35.62 25.01 -3.25
N LYS A 1110 34.43 24.57 -3.67
CA LYS A 1110 34.23 23.19 -4.15
C LYS A 1110 34.97 22.92 -5.45
N LEU A 1111 35.01 23.91 -6.37
CA LEU A 1111 35.87 23.83 -7.56
C LEU A 1111 37.37 23.83 -7.21
N ILE A 1112 37.81 24.61 -6.22
CA ILE A 1112 39.20 24.57 -5.71
C ILE A 1112 39.54 23.20 -5.11
N GLU A 1113 38.60 22.56 -4.41
CA GLU A 1113 38.78 21.21 -3.85
C GLU A 1113 39.02 20.17 -4.95
N TYR A 1114 38.14 20.12 -5.96
CA TYR A 1114 38.31 19.25 -7.13
C TYR A 1114 39.64 19.49 -7.86
N MET A 1115 40.05 20.76 -7.98
CA MET A 1115 41.35 21.10 -8.58
C MET A 1115 42.54 20.70 -7.70
N LYS A 1116 42.43 20.75 -6.36
CA LYS A 1116 43.49 20.27 -5.44
C LYS A 1116 43.64 18.76 -5.48
N GLN A 1117 42.54 18.01 -5.41
CA GLN A 1117 42.53 16.56 -5.61
C GLN A 1117 43.18 16.20 -6.96
N SER A 1118 42.75 16.86 -8.04
CA SER A 1118 43.36 16.72 -9.38
C SER A 1118 44.86 17.02 -9.38
N GLN A 1119 45.29 18.11 -8.73
CA GLN A 1119 46.70 18.48 -8.64
C GLN A 1119 47.52 17.40 -7.92
N ASN A 1120 46.97 16.80 -6.87
CA ASN A 1120 47.64 15.74 -6.11
C ASN A 1120 47.72 14.43 -6.91
N ARG A 1121 46.63 14.01 -7.60
CA ARG A 1121 46.66 12.85 -8.52
C ARG A 1121 47.70 13.04 -9.63
N LEU A 1122 47.76 14.22 -10.25
CA LEU A 1122 48.74 14.53 -11.29
C LEU A 1122 50.19 14.52 -10.78
N LYS A 1123 50.45 14.94 -9.52
CA LYS A 1123 51.78 14.83 -8.91
C LYS A 1123 52.19 13.39 -8.62
N VAL A 1124 51.23 12.51 -8.28
CA VAL A 1124 51.50 11.07 -8.04
C VAL A 1124 51.83 10.34 -9.35
N ARG A 1125 51.24 10.78 -10.46
CA ARG A 1125 51.46 10.24 -11.81
C ARG A 1125 52.67 10.86 -12.55
N GLN A 1126 53.37 11.84 -11.96
CA GLN A 1126 54.55 12.53 -12.52
C GLN A 1126 55.87 11.85 -12.10
#